data_AF-A0A366RUY3-F1
#
_entry.id   AF-A0A366RUY3-F1
#
_cell.length_a   1.000
_cell.length_b   1.000
_cell.length_c   1.000
_cell.angle_alpha   90.00
_cell.angle_beta   90.00
_cell.angle_gamma   90.00
#
_symmetry.space_group_name_H-M   'P 1'
#
loop_
_entity.id
_entity.type
_entity.pdbx_description
1 polymer ?
#
loop_
_entity_poly.entity_id
_entity_poly.type
_entity_poly.pdbx_seq_one_letter_code
_entity_poly.pdbx_strand_id
1 'polypeptide(L)'
;MSPTQNMPSPVTPAWWKEASVYQIYPSSFKDTNGDGIGDIPGVIEKLDYFKQLGVDIVWLCPVYPSPQIDMGYDVSDYRDIDPQYGTMADVERLIEGLHARGLKFLMDLVVNHTSDQHEWFQQSRSSRDNPYRNWYIWRKPRYDENGERQPPNNWLSCFSGSAWEYDAASDEYYLHIFAKEQPDLNWEHPPVREAVHDIIRFWLDKGVDGFRMDVINFISKSDGLPDARIRNPGAKYQWGHDHYACGPRLHEYLRNIGTILKEYNAFSVGEMPAVEDPEEIIKSVGESRGELNMIFNFGIVDMDHGDQGKFSPRKWEMKVLKAIVNKWQTFMYKNRGWNALYLENHDQSRTVSRWASDKPIYRALSAKMLATFLCFQSGTVFVYQGEELGMANMPKDWEMSEHRDLETLNHWEELKQMTGSKAAVLEIARQEYQLKARDNARTPVQWDGTPNAGFTTGTPWIRVNDDYKTWNAAAQVATPGSVFEYWRSALTLRKELKDMIIYGDFEMLDAENDDIFAYARSNGKQKVVVVCSFRDRDIEWPIPASTDLQLSKVLLSNYPDVDISQDAITVRPFEAFSHALELLTNTDRSLSIAGNPQHHDTRRPPILTLRSTWSLALRSLAVMLEPRDLTQAKRSKIYWEKICLPPTHTIPELAFKKPSSNSPVITLTEADLDRVKKLISPPDTPSERLEIPEELADLKAEDLWRYDPMTWTLRYCTDLMEAPEDPAPEVLPPALRLVHVRSDAPYSIRNPAALPPIPEEKALDAPEELSHEKQIRANRANSIEGDEPLNHHYESDAALRESRNQIARVDQTNDKIKEYIADLSLKFEAFRAEQKWP
;
A
#
# COMPACT_ATOMS: atom_id res chain seq x y z
N MET A 1 11.50 -31.07 29.16
CA MET A 1 12.64 -30.12 29.00
C MET A 1 12.20 -28.78 29.57
N SER A 2 13.12 -28.00 30.13
CA SER A 2 12.84 -26.74 30.83
C SER A 2 12.28 -25.65 29.91
N PRO A 3 11.56 -24.64 30.45
CA PRO A 3 10.71 -23.76 29.64
C PRO A 3 11.51 -22.78 28.79
N THR A 4 10.82 -22.29 27.74
CA THR A 4 11.16 -21.17 26.85
C THR A 4 12.16 -20.18 27.46
N GLN A 5 13.42 -20.27 27.03
CA GLN A 5 14.32 -19.13 27.12
C GLN A 5 13.70 -17.96 26.36
N ASN A 6 13.84 -16.74 26.90
CA ASN A 6 13.55 -15.52 26.14
C ASN A 6 14.47 -15.51 24.91
N MET A 7 13.95 -15.95 23.76
CA MET A 7 14.55 -15.61 22.49
C MET A 7 14.48 -14.08 22.38
N PRO A 8 15.60 -13.35 22.26
CA PRO A 8 15.53 -11.92 21.98
C PRO A 8 14.77 -11.72 20.67
N SER A 9 14.06 -10.58 20.53
CA SER A 9 13.39 -10.23 19.28
C SER A 9 14.36 -10.40 18.11
N PRO A 10 13.95 -11.02 16.98
CA PRO A 10 14.81 -11.17 15.81
C PRO A 10 15.19 -9.81 15.18
N VAL A 11 14.56 -8.73 15.62
CA VAL A 11 14.79 -7.36 15.15
C VAL A 11 15.82 -6.64 16.04
N THR A 12 16.98 -6.29 15.48
CA THR A 12 17.92 -5.36 16.12
C THR A 12 17.35 -3.92 16.13
N PRO A 13 17.38 -3.20 17.26
CA PRO A 13 16.99 -1.79 17.32
C PRO A 13 17.86 -0.88 16.45
N ALA A 14 17.25 0.16 15.87
CA ALA A 14 17.92 1.21 15.11
C ALA A 14 17.05 2.47 15.09
N TRP A 15 17.67 3.66 15.00
CA TRP A 15 16.96 4.94 15.12
C TRP A 15 15.83 5.09 14.09
N TRP A 16 16.07 4.70 12.84
CA TRP A 16 15.10 4.75 11.75
C TRP A 16 13.95 3.74 11.89
N LYS A 17 14.09 2.69 12.73
CA LYS A 17 13.02 1.75 13.06
C LYS A 17 12.04 2.32 14.09
N GLU A 18 12.50 3.18 14.98
CA GLU A 18 11.66 3.87 15.98
C GLU A 18 11.03 5.16 15.44
N ALA A 19 11.52 5.62 14.28
CA ALA A 19 11.11 6.86 13.65
C ALA A 19 9.73 6.77 12.97
N SER A 20 9.18 7.96 12.72
CA SER A 20 8.13 8.21 11.73
C SER A 20 8.56 9.35 10.80
N VAL A 21 8.14 9.26 9.55
CA VAL A 21 8.49 10.15 8.44
C VAL A 21 7.28 10.97 8.05
N TYR A 22 7.47 12.26 7.77
CA TYR A 22 6.47 13.12 7.14
C TYR A 22 6.92 13.46 5.72
N GLN A 23 6.14 13.08 4.71
CA GLN A 23 6.44 13.37 3.31
C GLN A 23 5.81 14.70 2.87
N ILE A 24 6.64 15.51 2.20
CA ILE A 24 6.30 16.81 1.63
C ILE A 24 6.41 16.74 0.12
N TYR A 25 5.34 17.13 -0.55
CA TYR A 25 5.32 17.45 -1.98
C TYR A 25 5.42 18.97 -2.12
N PRO A 26 6.60 19.51 -2.49
CA PRO A 26 6.98 20.91 -2.25
C PRO A 26 5.99 21.90 -2.87
N SER A 27 5.65 21.71 -4.16
CA SER A 27 4.76 22.58 -4.93
C SER A 27 3.40 22.84 -4.29
N SER A 28 2.95 21.97 -3.37
CA SER A 28 1.64 22.04 -2.73
C SER A 28 1.69 22.19 -1.21
N PHE A 29 2.89 22.30 -0.63
CA PHE A 29 3.02 22.37 0.83
C PHE A 29 2.71 23.77 1.37
N LYS A 30 3.56 24.77 1.09
CA LYS A 30 3.36 26.17 1.51
C LYS A 30 4.13 27.12 0.60
N ASP A 31 3.45 28.10 0.02
CA ASP A 31 4.04 29.19 -0.76
C ASP A 31 4.30 30.40 0.16
N THR A 32 5.47 31.01 0.09
CA THR A 32 5.83 32.23 0.85
C THR A 32 6.07 33.46 -0.01
N ASN A 33 6.14 33.31 -1.34
CA ASN A 33 6.49 34.38 -2.28
C ASN A 33 5.26 34.92 -3.05
N GLY A 34 4.20 34.13 -3.17
CA GLY A 34 2.92 34.47 -3.80
C GLY A 34 2.79 34.08 -5.28
N ASP A 35 3.69 33.28 -5.85
CA ASP A 35 3.64 32.80 -7.23
C ASP A 35 2.64 31.66 -7.46
N GLY A 36 2.16 31.00 -6.39
CA GLY A 36 1.22 29.89 -6.44
C GLY A 36 1.82 28.49 -6.29
N ILE A 37 3.13 28.38 -6.11
CA ILE A 37 3.89 27.13 -5.95
C ILE A 37 4.52 27.13 -4.54
N GLY A 38 4.44 25.99 -3.85
CA GLY A 38 5.04 25.85 -2.53
C GLY A 38 6.57 25.73 -2.58
N ASP A 39 7.24 26.34 -1.60
CA ASP A 39 8.68 26.59 -1.60
C ASP A 39 9.38 26.10 -0.30
N ILE A 40 10.71 26.02 -0.32
CA ILE A 40 11.53 25.57 0.82
C ILE A 40 11.41 26.52 2.03
N PRO A 41 11.43 27.86 1.89
CA PRO A 41 11.07 28.77 2.98
C PRO A 41 9.71 28.45 3.63
N GLY A 42 8.71 28.03 2.87
CA GLY A 42 7.41 27.59 3.35
C GLY A 42 7.47 26.30 4.16
N VAL A 43 8.38 25.38 3.83
CA VAL A 43 8.70 24.22 4.70
C VAL A 43 9.35 24.69 6.01
N ILE A 44 10.25 25.68 5.95
CA ILE A 44 10.93 26.26 7.13
C ILE A 44 9.92 26.93 8.09
N GLU A 45 8.86 27.58 7.58
CA GLU A 45 7.78 28.12 8.42
C GLU A 45 7.01 27.05 9.23
N LYS A 46 7.07 25.77 8.83
CA LYS A 46 6.30 24.67 9.44
C LYS A 46 7.13 23.70 10.26
N LEU A 47 8.40 24.00 10.56
CA LEU A 47 9.26 23.12 11.34
C LEU A 47 8.71 22.75 12.74
N ASP A 48 8.01 23.68 13.38
CA ASP A 48 7.35 23.44 14.67
C ASP A 48 6.08 22.57 14.54
N TYR A 49 5.43 22.57 13.36
CA TYR A 49 4.25 21.74 13.07
C TYR A 49 4.64 20.24 13.05
N PHE A 50 5.72 19.88 12.36
CA PHE A 50 6.24 18.51 12.37
C PHE A 50 6.62 18.06 13.80
N LYS A 51 7.25 18.95 14.57
CA LYS A 51 7.62 18.66 15.96
C LYS A 51 6.39 18.50 16.86
N GLN A 52 5.33 19.26 16.64
CA GLN A 52 4.08 19.12 17.37
C GLN A 52 3.33 17.82 17.01
N LEU A 53 3.29 17.44 15.72
CA LEU A 53 2.73 16.17 15.25
C LEU A 53 3.47 14.96 15.84
N GLY A 54 4.78 15.11 16.08
CA GLY A 54 5.60 14.09 16.76
C GLY A 54 6.33 13.13 15.81
N VAL A 55 6.48 13.51 14.54
CA VAL A 55 7.36 12.82 13.57
C VAL A 55 8.85 13.07 13.86
N ASP A 56 9.73 12.31 13.23
CA ASP A 56 11.18 12.34 13.47
C ASP A 56 11.98 12.67 12.20
N ILE A 57 11.46 12.33 11.02
CA ILE A 57 12.09 12.57 9.73
C ILE A 57 11.14 13.40 8.86
N VAL A 58 11.66 14.37 8.14
CA VAL A 58 10.94 15.09 7.07
C VAL A 58 11.55 14.68 5.74
N TRP A 59 10.73 14.11 4.86
CA TRP A 59 11.07 13.77 3.49
C TRP A 59 10.53 14.82 2.55
N LEU A 60 11.41 15.38 1.71
CA LEU A 60 11.05 16.29 0.64
C LEU A 60 11.17 15.53 -0.70
N CYS A 61 10.09 15.50 -1.48
CA CYS A 61 10.10 15.14 -2.90
C CYS A 61 11.09 16.03 -3.68
N PRO A 62 11.45 15.70 -4.94
CA PRO A 62 12.49 16.39 -5.69
C PRO A 62 12.34 17.92 -5.70
N VAL A 63 13.42 18.62 -5.32
CA VAL A 63 13.56 20.08 -5.41
C VAL A 63 14.78 20.50 -6.24
N TYR A 64 15.34 19.56 -6.99
CA TYR A 64 16.41 19.79 -7.95
C TYR A 64 15.90 20.56 -9.18
N PRO A 65 16.74 21.37 -9.87
CA PRO A 65 16.42 21.94 -11.17
C PRO A 65 15.80 20.90 -12.09
N SER A 66 14.63 21.21 -12.63
CA SER A 66 13.87 20.30 -13.47
C SER A 66 12.96 21.06 -14.44
N PRO A 67 12.78 20.60 -15.68
CA PRO A 67 11.76 21.13 -16.59
C PRO A 67 10.29 20.92 -16.13
N GLN A 68 10.08 20.18 -15.02
CA GLN A 68 8.78 19.92 -14.39
C GLN A 68 7.82 19.06 -15.23
N ILE A 69 8.33 18.23 -16.15
CA ILE A 69 7.51 17.33 -16.98
C ILE A 69 6.79 16.27 -16.14
N ASP A 70 7.48 15.71 -15.14
CA ASP A 70 6.88 14.90 -14.08
C ASP A 70 7.17 15.56 -12.71
N MET A 71 6.98 16.88 -12.64
CA MET A 71 6.98 17.67 -11.40
C MET A 71 8.22 17.46 -10.51
N GLY A 72 9.41 17.47 -11.11
CA GLY A 72 10.70 17.40 -10.41
C GLY A 72 11.43 16.06 -10.53
N TYR A 73 10.76 14.99 -10.97
CA TYR A 73 11.40 13.69 -11.18
C TYR A 73 12.27 13.66 -12.45
N ASP A 74 12.00 14.54 -13.43
CA ASP A 74 12.90 14.85 -14.53
C ASP A 74 14.02 15.83 -14.10
N VAL A 75 15.03 15.33 -13.38
CA VAL A 75 16.13 16.14 -12.81
C VAL A 75 17.19 16.56 -13.86
N SER A 76 17.46 17.86 -13.99
CA SER A 76 18.45 18.43 -14.93
C SER A 76 19.80 18.82 -14.31
N ASP A 77 19.87 19.02 -12.98
CA ASP A 77 21.12 19.10 -12.21
C ASP A 77 20.89 18.57 -10.78
N TYR A 78 21.69 17.60 -10.33
CA TYR A 78 21.57 17.01 -8.99
C TYR A 78 22.24 17.81 -7.86
N ARG A 79 22.99 18.89 -8.17
CA ARG A 79 23.83 19.62 -7.20
C ARG A 79 23.40 21.05 -6.91
N ASP A 80 22.30 21.50 -7.52
CA ASP A 80 21.67 22.79 -7.22
C ASP A 80 20.19 22.57 -6.83
N ILE A 81 19.47 23.66 -6.59
CA ILE A 81 18.05 23.70 -6.23
C ILE A 81 17.26 24.45 -7.30
N ASP A 82 16.07 23.97 -7.64
CA ASP A 82 15.22 24.64 -8.63
C ASP A 82 14.86 26.05 -8.13
N PRO A 83 15.10 27.11 -8.92
CA PRO A 83 14.78 28.47 -8.51
C PRO A 83 13.30 28.70 -8.11
N GLN A 84 12.36 27.85 -8.55
CA GLN A 84 10.96 27.93 -8.10
C GLN A 84 10.78 27.52 -6.62
N TYR A 85 11.66 26.66 -6.10
CA TYR A 85 11.61 26.17 -4.71
C TYR A 85 12.53 26.95 -3.75
N GLY A 86 13.54 27.63 -4.28
CA GLY A 86 14.45 28.48 -3.52
C GLY A 86 15.91 28.32 -3.95
N THR A 87 16.81 28.26 -2.99
CA THR A 87 18.26 28.20 -3.20
C THR A 87 18.93 27.14 -2.34
N MET A 88 20.17 26.79 -2.65
CA MET A 88 21.02 25.93 -1.80
C MET A 88 21.09 26.43 -0.34
N ALA A 89 21.14 27.75 -0.13
CA ALA A 89 21.16 28.33 1.21
C ALA A 89 19.84 28.11 1.97
N ASP A 90 18.71 27.95 1.27
CA ASP A 90 17.42 27.64 1.89
C ASP A 90 17.37 26.17 2.33
N VAL A 91 17.97 25.25 1.57
CA VAL A 91 18.15 23.85 2.00
C VAL A 91 19.09 23.74 3.19
N GLU A 92 20.18 24.50 3.22
CA GLU A 92 21.09 24.55 4.37
C GLU A 92 20.34 25.05 5.63
N ARG A 93 19.53 26.12 5.51
CA ARG A 93 18.65 26.59 6.60
C ARG A 93 17.57 25.57 7.00
N LEU A 94 17.05 24.79 6.06
CA LEU A 94 16.08 23.72 6.33
C LEU A 94 16.72 22.59 7.15
N ILE A 95 17.92 22.12 6.76
CA ILE A 95 18.69 21.10 7.48
C ILE A 95 19.00 21.58 8.90
N GLU A 96 19.58 22.77 9.05
CA GLU A 96 19.86 23.38 10.36
C GLU A 96 18.59 23.48 11.23
N GLY A 97 17.48 23.95 10.64
CA GLY A 97 16.20 24.14 11.33
C GLY A 97 15.52 22.84 11.78
N LEU A 98 15.68 21.75 11.02
CA LEU A 98 15.24 20.40 11.38
C LEU A 98 16.14 19.81 12.48
N HIS A 99 17.46 19.84 12.29
CA HIS A 99 18.43 19.29 13.24
C HIS A 99 18.36 19.98 14.61
N ALA A 100 18.15 21.30 14.64
CA ALA A 100 17.93 22.07 15.88
C ALA A 100 16.71 21.61 16.69
N ARG A 101 15.74 20.93 16.05
CA ARG A 101 14.54 20.33 16.69
C ARG A 101 14.71 18.84 16.98
N GLY A 102 15.87 18.27 16.67
CA GLY A 102 16.10 16.82 16.69
C GLY A 102 15.30 16.07 15.62
N LEU A 103 14.91 16.75 14.54
CA LEU A 103 14.33 16.14 13.35
C LEU A 103 15.46 15.80 12.35
N LYS A 104 15.15 14.92 11.41
CA LYS A 104 16.03 14.41 10.36
C LYS A 104 15.53 14.84 8.99
N PHE A 105 16.43 15.03 8.04
CA PHE A 105 16.09 15.43 6.66
C PHE A 105 16.36 14.31 5.65
N LEU A 106 15.36 13.99 4.85
CA LEU A 106 15.41 12.97 3.81
C LEU A 106 15.16 13.63 2.45
N MET A 107 16.09 13.48 1.51
CA MET A 107 15.87 13.90 0.13
C MET A 107 15.39 12.73 -0.73
N ASP A 108 14.64 13.05 -1.78
CA ASP A 108 14.39 12.11 -2.87
C ASP A 108 15.65 11.94 -3.74
N LEU A 109 15.91 10.73 -4.23
CA LEU A 109 17.07 10.41 -5.07
C LEU A 109 16.59 9.71 -6.34
N VAL A 110 16.42 10.48 -7.41
CA VAL A 110 15.89 10.04 -8.70
C VAL A 110 17.05 9.69 -9.64
N VAL A 111 17.47 8.43 -9.65
CA VAL A 111 18.70 8.01 -10.34
C VAL A 111 18.52 6.82 -11.28
N ASN A 112 17.27 6.41 -11.57
CA ASN A 112 16.99 5.53 -12.71
C ASN A 112 17.14 6.25 -14.06
N HIS A 113 16.75 7.52 -14.11
CA HIS A 113 16.79 8.41 -15.27
C HIS A 113 17.26 9.81 -14.85
N THR A 114 17.60 10.66 -15.82
CA THR A 114 17.70 12.12 -15.64
C THR A 114 16.64 12.81 -16.49
N SER A 115 16.53 14.14 -16.42
CA SER A 115 15.95 14.94 -17.48
C SER A 115 16.73 14.79 -18.80
N ASP A 116 16.06 14.92 -19.94
CA ASP A 116 16.68 15.08 -21.24
C ASP A 116 17.36 16.45 -21.42
N GLN A 117 17.13 17.40 -20.51
CA GLN A 117 17.86 18.67 -20.42
C GLN A 117 19.14 18.58 -19.57
N HIS A 118 19.39 17.45 -18.89
CA HIS A 118 20.61 17.24 -18.09
C HIS A 118 21.86 17.27 -18.99
N GLU A 119 22.95 17.90 -18.53
CA GLU A 119 24.18 18.09 -19.34
C GLU A 119 24.69 16.75 -19.90
N TRP A 120 24.77 15.71 -19.06
CA TRP A 120 25.16 14.36 -19.46
C TRP A 120 24.37 13.84 -20.67
N PHE A 121 23.06 14.09 -20.74
CA PHE A 121 22.23 13.63 -21.84
C PHE A 121 22.40 14.50 -23.09
N GLN A 122 22.50 15.81 -22.94
CA GLN A 122 22.82 16.72 -24.04
C GLN A 122 24.16 16.36 -24.70
N GLN A 123 25.17 16.01 -23.90
CA GLN A 123 26.44 15.45 -24.36
C GLN A 123 26.23 14.06 -25.04
N SER A 124 25.47 13.15 -24.41
CA SER A 124 25.18 11.80 -24.94
C SER A 124 24.45 11.80 -26.30
N ARG A 125 23.52 12.74 -26.49
CA ARG A 125 22.74 12.93 -27.73
C ARG A 125 23.57 13.62 -28.82
N SER A 126 24.57 14.43 -28.45
CA SER A 126 25.36 15.24 -29.41
C SER A 126 26.10 14.44 -30.49
N SER A 127 26.61 13.25 -30.18
CA SER A 127 27.20 12.32 -31.16
C SER A 127 27.38 10.91 -30.60
N ARG A 128 27.48 9.92 -31.49
CA ARG A 128 27.72 8.50 -31.14
C ARG A 128 29.13 8.23 -30.60
N ASP A 129 30.07 9.17 -30.78
CA ASP A 129 31.46 9.08 -30.31
C ASP A 129 31.72 9.97 -29.07
N ASN A 130 30.71 10.67 -28.54
CA ASN A 130 30.86 11.50 -27.34
C ASN A 130 31.15 10.61 -26.11
N PRO A 131 32.07 11.00 -25.20
CA PRO A 131 32.33 10.25 -23.95
C PRO A 131 31.08 9.96 -23.10
N TYR A 132 30.06 10.81 -23.17
CA TYR A 132 28.78 10.60 -22.49
C TYR A 132 27.80 9.68 -23.23
N ARG A 133 28.13 9.17 -24.43
CA ARG A 133 27.21 8.31 -25.21
C ARG A 133 26.74 7.09 -24.42
N ASN A 134 27.65 6.44 -23.71
CA ASN A 134 27.35 5.25 -22.90
C ASN A 134 26.75 5.55 -21.52
N TRP A 135 26.47 6.81 -21.18
CA TRP A 135 25.78 7.15 -19.92
C TRP A 135 24.27 6.85 -19.99
N TYR A 136 23.72 6.66 -21.19
CA TYR A 136 22.31 6.37 -21.44
C TYR A 136 22.18 5.17 -22.38
N ILE A 137 20.98 4.59 -22.44
CA ILE A 137 20.74 3.34 -23.15
C ILE A 137 20.29 3.64 -24.59
N TRP A 138 21.24 3.66 -25.51
CA TRP A 138 21.01 3.86 -26.95
C TRP A 138 20.97 2.55 -27.74
N ARG A 139 20.05 2.41 -28.70
CA ARG A 139 19.92 1.22 -29.57
C ARG A 139 19.44 1.60 -30.97
N LYS A 140 19.90 0.87 -31.98
CA LYS A 140 19.45 1.08 -33.37
C LYS A 140 17.97 0.70 -33.57
N PRO A 141 17.29 1.31 -34.55
CA PRO A 141 15.99 0.84 -35.01
C PRO A 141 16.00 -0.65 -35.37
N ARG A 142 14.87 -1.31 -35.13
CA ARG A 142 14.49 -2.53 -35.86
C ARG A 142 13.69 -2.12 -37.09
N TYR A 143 13.57 -3.03 -38.06
CA TYR A 143 12.68 -2.87 -39.20
C TYR A 143 11.83 -4.13 -39.36
N ASP A 144 10.56 -3.95 -39.69
CA ASP A 144 9.65 -5.06 -39.98
C ASP A 144 9.70 -5.49 -41.46
N GLU A 145 8.85 -6.44 -41.84
CA GLU A 145 8.77 -6.99 -43.20
C GLU A 145 8.39 -5.95 -44.26
N ASN A 146 7.74 -4.85 -43.87
CA ASN A 146 7.39 -3.73 -44.76
C ASN A 146 8.51 -2.67 -44.84
N GLY A 147 9.58 -2.82 -44.04
CA GLY A 147 10.64 -1.83 -43.91
C GLY A 147 10.26 -0.62 -43.05
N GLU A 148 9.18 -0.70 -42.26
CA GLU A 148 8.83 0.38 -41.33
C GLU A 148 9.75 0.35 -40.11
N ARG A 149 10.12 1.54 -39.61
CA ARG A 149 11.02 1.70 -38.47
C ARG A 149 10.28 1.35 -37.18
N GLN A 150 10.74 0.32 -36.47
CA GLN A 150 10.21 -0.11 -35.18
C GLN A 150 11.23 0.16 -34.06
N PRO A 151 10.75 0.37 -32.81
CA PRO A 151 11.62 0.54 -31.66
C PRO A 151 12.47 -0.72 -31.37
N PRO A 152 13.54 -0.59 -30.57
CA PRO A 152 14.46 -1.69 -30.23
C PRO A 152 13.84 -2.89 -29.51
N ASN A 153 12.67 -2.74 -28.89
CA ASN A 153 11.80 -3.81 -28.40
C ASN A 153 10.35 -3.28 -28.20
N ASN A 154 9.44 -4.15 -27.79
CA ASN A 154 8.02 -3.85 -27.56
C ASN A 154 7.66 -3.20 -26.20
N TRP A 155 8.61 -2.65 -25.42
CA TRP A 155 8.31 -2.16 -24.07
C TRP A 155 7.38 -0.92 -24.07
N LEU A 156 6.41 -0.94 -23.14
CA LEU A 156 5.47 0.13 -22.81
C LEU A 156 6.09 1.09 -21.79
N SER A 157 5.91 2.41 -22.00
CA SER A 157 6.25 3.42 -20.98
C SER A 157 5.17 3.51 -19.90
N CYS A 158 5.57 3.83 -18.67
CA CYS A 158 4.67 4.09 -17.54
C CYS A 158 3.64 5.21 -17.81
N PHE A 159 3.96 6.17 -18.71
CA PHE A 159 3.07 7.27 -19.09
C PHE A 159 2.51 7.12 -20.52
N SER A 160 2.37 5.86 -20.94
CA SER A 160 1.88 5.39 -22.24
C SER A 160 2.83 5.54 -23.43
N GLY A 161 2.50 4.84 -24.53
CA GLY A 161 3.35 4.78 -25.72
C GLY A 161 4.55 3.81 -25.58
N SER A 162 5.52 3.92 -26.49
CA SER A 162 6.74 3.10 -26.41
C SER A 162 7.66 3.63 -25.31
N ALA A 163 8.42 2.76 -24.66
CA ALA A 163 9.54 3.14 -23.80
C ALA A 163 10.81 3.58 -24.58
N TRP A 164 10.66 3.97 -25.84
CA TRP A 164 11.75 4.31 -26.76
C TRP A 164 11.39 5.48 -27.67
N GLU A 165 12.22 6.53 -27.62
CA GLU A 165 12.08 7.72 -28.46
C GLU A 165 13.23 7.79 -29.47
N TYR A 166 12.95 8.23 -30.70
CA TYR A 166 13.87 8.17 -31.83
C TYR A 166 14.65 9.48 -32.00
N ASP A 167 15.97 9.41 -31.88
CA ASP A 167 16.84 10.55 -32.17
C ASP A 167 17.30 10.52 -33.65
N ALA A 168 16.71 11.40 -34.44
CA ALA A 168 17.01 11.51 -35.87
C ALA A 168 18.46 11.97 -36.16
N ALA A 169 19.16 12.59 -35.19
CA ALA A 169 20.54 13.04 -35.36
C ALA A 169 21.55 11.88 -35.29
N SER A 170 21.27 10.85 -34.47
CA SER A 170 22.12 9.67 -34.32
C SER A 170 21.60 8.41 -35.03
N ASP A 171 20.38 8.40 -35.55
CA ASP A 171 19.71 7.22 -36.16
C ASP A 171 19.61 6.04 -35.16
N GLU A 172 19.38 6.38 -33.89
CA GLU A 172 19.23 5.45 -32.78
C GLU A 172 18.07 5.92 -31.87
N TYR A 173 17.43 4.97 -31.20
CA TYR A 173 16.48 5.23 -30.13
C TYR A 173 17.21 5.30 -28.78
N TYR A 174 16.68 6.10 -27.84
CA TYR A 174 17.06 6.03 -26.42
C TYR A 174 15.92 5.48 -25.58
N LEU A 175 16.25 4.73 -24.52
CA LEU A 175 15.28 4.18 -23.58
C LEU A 175 14.76 5.28 -22.65
N HIS A 176 13.45 5.28 -22.42
CA HIS A 176 12.79 6.01 -21.35
C HIS A 176 11.63 5.16 -20.79
N ILE A 177 11.75 4.65 -19.57
CA ILE A 177 10.68 3.88 -18.93
C ILE A 177 9.49 4.79 -18.56
N PHE A 178 9.73 6.10 -18.43
CA PHE A 178 8.75 7.12 -18.06
C PHE A 178 8.50 8.09 -19.23
N ALA A 179 8.39 9.40 -19.00
CA ALA A 179 8.25 10.39 -20.06
C ALA A 179 9.44 10.32 -21.03
N LYS A 180 9.27 10.72 -22.29
CA LYS A 180 10.39 10.82 -23.25
C LYS A 180 11.46 11.82 -22.79
N GLU A 181 11.09 12.79 -21.96
CA GLU A 181 11.99 13.72 -21.29
C GLU A 181 12.73 13.10 -20.08
N GLN A 182 12.54 11.81 -19.77
CA GLN A 182 13.20 11.05 -18.70
C GLN A 182 14.06 9.88 -19.25
N PRO A 183 15.15 10.15 -20.01
CA PRO A 183 16.04 9.11 -20.53
C PRO A 183 16.74 8.30 -19.42
N ASP A 184 16.66 6.97 -19.54
CA ASP A 184 17.20 6.03 -18.56
C ASP A 184 18.74 6.02 -18.53
N LEU A 185 19.29 6.14 -17.32
CA LEU A 185 20.71 6.03 -17.04
C LEU A 185 21.19 4.59 -17.24
N ASN A 186 22.34 4.44 -17.90
CA ASN A 186 22.98 3.16 -18.15
C ASN A 186 23.87 2.74 -16.98
N TRP A 187 23.27 2.16 -15.95
CA TRP A 187 23.97 1.70 -14.75
C TRP A 187 25.03 0.63 -15.00
N GLU A 188 25.04 -0.05 -16.15
CA GLU A 188 26.13 -0.95 -16.53
C GLU A 188 27.47 -0.21 -16.70
N HIS A 189 27.43 1.06 -17.11
CA HIS A 189 28.60 1.91 -17.33
C HIS A 189 29.18 2.42 -15.99
N PRO A 190 30.41 2.04 -15.60
CA PRO A 190 30.95 2.40 -14.28
C PRO A 190 30.98 3.91 -13.97
N PRO A 191 31.34 4.82 -14.91
CA PRO A 191 31.29 6.26 -14.67
C PRO A 191 29.92 6.81 -14.24
N VAL A 192 28.81 6.21 -14.68
CA VAL A 192 27.46 6.59 -14.23
C VAL A 192 27.28 6.27 -12.75
N ARG A 193 27.69 5.06 -12.34
CA ARG A 193 27.58 4.62 -10.94
C ARG A 193 28.44 5.49 -10.02
N GLU A 194 29.68 5.79 -10.41
CA GLU A 194 30.53 6.67 -9.60
C GLU A 194 29.99 8.11 -9.55
N ALA A 195 29.43 8.64 -10.63
CA ALA A 195 28.76 9.96 -10.60
C ALA A 195 27.55 9.97 -9.64
N VAL A 196 26.76 8.90 -9.60
CA VAL A 196 25.66 8.73 -8.62
C VAL A 196 26.20 8.58 -7.19
N HIS A 197 27.28 7.82 -6.98
CA HIS A 197 27.94 7.73 -5.67
C HIS A 197 28.44 9.10 -5.17
N ASP A 198 28.96 9.94 -6.06
CA ASP A 198 29.40 11.30 -5.76
C ASP A 198 28.23 12.27 -5.48
N ILE A 199 27.07 12.08 -6.11
CA ILE A 199 25.84 12.84 -5.80
C ILE A 199 25.33 12.46 -4.40
N ILE A 200 25.30 11.17 -4.08
CA ILE A 200 24.94 10.67 -2.74
C ILE A 200 25.84 11.31 -1.68
N ARG A 201 27.18 11.28 -1.87
CA ARG A 201 28.12 11.89 -0.91
C ARG A 201 27.97 13.41 -0.80
N PHE A 202 27.79 14.12 -1.92
CA PHE A 202 27.59 15.58 -1.91
C PHE A 202 26.44 16.02 -0.98
N TRP A 203 25.32 15.30 -1.00
CA TRP A 203 24.17 15.61 -0.15
C TRP A 203 24.36 15.14 1.31
N LEU A 204 24.98 13.98 1.54
CA LEU A 204 25.32 13.52 2.89
C LEU A 204 26.35 14.44 3.58
N ASP A 205 27.36 14.93 2.85
CA ASP A 205 28.36 15.90 3.32
C ASP A 205 27.73 17.26 3.70
N LYS A 206 26.60 17.61 3.07
CA LYS A 206 25.76 18.78 3.42
C LYS A 206 24.88 18.58 4.66
N GLY A 207 24.80 17.37 5.20
CA GLY A 207 24.00 17.04 6.39
C GLY A 207 22.60 16.48 6.10
N VAL A 208 22.33 16.03 4.87
CA VAL A 208 21.15 15.18 4.60
C VAL A 208 21.32 13.85 5.35
N ASP A 209 20.26 13.36 5.99
CA ASP A 209 20.33 12.17 6.86
C ASP A 209 20.03 10.85 6.13
N GLY A 210 19.79 10.87 4.81
CA GLY A 210 19.44 9.70 4.02
C GLY A 210 18.77 10.02 2.69
N PHE A 211 18.26 8.98 2.01
CA PHE A 211 17.46 9.14 0.78
C PHE A 211 16.22 8.23 0.72
N ARG A 212 15.11 8.75 0.19
CA ARG A 212 14.11 7.91 -0.51
C ARG A 212 14.60 7.75 -1.93
N MET A 213 14.66 6.54 -2.45
CA MET A 213 15.26 6.25 -3.75
C MET A 213 14.17 5.88 -4.75
N ASP A 214 13.96 6.73 -5.74
CA ASP A 214 12.90 6.61 -6.76
C ASP A 214 13.14 5.41 -7.67
N VAL A 215 12.09 4.56 -7.81
CA VAL A 215 12.08 3.31 -8.59
C VAL A 215 13.42 2.56 -8.64
N ILE A 216 14.10 2.48 -7.50
CA ILE A 216 15.51 2.08 -7.43
C ILE A 216 15.72 0.63 -7.87
N ASN A 217 14.67 -0.18 -7.92
CA ASN A 217 14.73 -1.53 -8.48
C ASN A 217 14.82 -1.57 -10.01
N PHE A 218 14.53 -0.49 -10.74
CA PHE A 218 14.57 -0.43 -12.20
C PHE A 218 15.97 -0.14 -12.76
N ILE A 219 16.96 0.17 -11.92
CA ILE A 219 18.29 0.61 -12.37
C ILE A 219 19.08 -0.47 -13.13
N SER A 220 18.86 -1.76 -12.85
CA SER A 220 19.51 -2.86 -13.57
C SER A 220 18.59 -3.38 -14.67
N LYS A 221 19.03 -3.28 -15.93
CA LYS A 221 18.30 -3.77 -17.10
C LYS A 221 18.89 -5.11 -17.55
N SER A 222 18.06 -6.00 -18.10
CA SER A 222 18.50 -7.30 -18.62
C SER A 222 19.34 -7.17 -19.88
N ASP A 223 20.37 -8.00 -20.00
CA ASP A 223 21.24 -8.06 -21.18
C ASP A 223 20.43 -8.23 -22.48
N GLY A 224 20.81 -7.47 -23.50
CA GLY A 224 20.14 -7.47 -24.81
C GLY A 224 18.82 -6.73 -24.89
N LEU A 225 18.18 -6.36 -23.76
CA LEU A 225 16.87 -5.68 -23.69
C LEU A 225 15.78 -6.42 -24.49
N PRO A 226 15.48 -7.70 -24.16
CA PRO A 226 14.57 -8.54 -24.93
C PRO A 226 13.14 -8.00 -24.96
N ASP A 227 12.35 -8.45 -25.95
CA ASP A 227 10.92 -8.15 -25.99
C ASP A 227 10.19 -8.72 -24.78
N ALA A 228 9.37 -7.89 -24.17
CA ALA A 228 8.52 -8.22 -23.06
C ALA A 228 7.46 -9.26 -23.45
N ARG A 229 7.11 -10.09 -22.47
CA ARG A 229 6.04 -11.08 -22.60
C ARG A 229 4.72 -10.40 -23.03
N ILE A 230 4.10 -10.93 -24.09
CA ILE A 230 2.76 -10.50 -24.51
C ILE A 230 1.75 -10.91 -23.42
N ARG A 231 1.18 -9.92 -22.74
CA ARG A 231 0.15 -10.06 -21.70
C ARG A 231 -1.21 -9.56 -22.18
N ASN A 232 -1.21 -8.48 -22.98
CA ASN A 232 -2.41 -7.98 -23.66
C ASN A 232 -2.21 -8.12 -25.19
N PRO A 233 -2.74 -9.18 -25.84
CA PRO A 233 -2.56 -9.39 -27.28
C PRO A 233 -3.11 -8.27 -28.19
N GLY A 234 -3.96 -7.38 -27.67
CA GLY A 234 -4.47 -6.22 -28.42
C GLY A 234 -3.60 -4.97 -28.31
N ALA A 235 -2.60 -4.93 -27.43
CA ALA A 235 -1.75 -3.77 -27.21
C ALA A 235 -0.43 -3.86 -28.03
N LYS A 236 -0.05 -2.76 -28.71
CA LYS A 236 1.21 -2.69 -29.46
C LYS A 236 2.44 -2.85 -28.57
N TYR A 237 2.40 -2.23 -27.38
CA TYR A 237 3.47 -2.27 -26.39
C TYR A 237 3.05 -3.07 -25.15
N GLN A 238 4.02 -3.65 -24.45
CA GLN A 238 3.81 -4.57 -23.33
C GLN A 238 4.66 -4.16 -22.13
N TRP A 239 4.18 -4.41 -20.91
CA TRP A 239 4.90 -4.13 -19.68
C TRP A 239 6.23 -4.91 -19.61
N GLY A 240 7.35 -4.20 -19.68
CA GLY A 240 8.70 -4.77 -19.72
C GLY A 240 9.34 -5.08 -18.37
N HIS A 241 8.62 -4.93 -17.26
CA HIS A 241 9.22 -4.99 -15.91
C HIS A 241 9.89 -6.32 -15.58
N ASP A 242 9.51 -7.43 -16.22
CA ASP A 242 10.21 -8.73 -16.13
C ASP A 242 11.70 -8.65 -16.53
N HIS A 243 12.12 -7.54 -17.16
CA HIS A 243 13.47 -7.31 -17.66
C HIS A 243 14.21 -6.14 -16.99
N TYR A 244 13.55 -5.36 -16.12
CA TYR A 244 14.18 -4.22 -15.43
C TYR A 244 13.83 -4.12 -13.94
N ALA A 245 12.65 -4.57 -13.48
CA ALA A 245 12.33 -4.60 -12.07
C ALA A 245 13.12 -5.72 -11.39
N CYS A 246 14.07 -5.35 -10.52
CA CYS A 246 15.02 -6.28 -9.92
C CYS A 246 15.89 -7.03 -10.94
N GLY A 247 16.42 -6.29 -11.93
CA GLY A 247 17.34 -6.85 -12.91
C GLY A 247 18.64 -7.42 -12.30
N PRO A 248 19.41 -8.17 -13.10
CA PRO A 248 20.41 -9.14 -12.63
C PRO A 248 21.54 -8.58 -11.76
N ARG A 249 21.81 -7.27 -11.83
CA ARG A 249 22.86 -6.59 -11.07
C ARG A 249 22.34 -5.63 -10.00
N LEU A 250 21.01 -5.55 -9.76
CA LEU A 250 20.42 -4.64 -8.77
C LEU A 250 21.13 -4.74 -7.42
N HIS A 251 21.23 -5.94 -6.86
CA HIS A 251 21.85 -6.16 -5.56
C HIS A 251 23.36 -5.90 -5.52
N GLU A 252 24.05 -5.85 -6.66
CA GLU A 252 25.44 -5.35 -6.71
C GLU A 252 25.45 -3.84 -6.46
N TYR A 253 24.60 -3.11 -7.18
CA TYR A 253 24.51 -1.65 -7.12
C TYR A 253 23.98 -1.18 -5.76
N LEU A 254 22.95 -1.82 -5.21
CA LEU A 254 22.43 -1.52 -3.88
C LEU A 254 23.45 -1.79 -2.76
N ARG A 255 24.36 -2.77 -2.89
CA ARG A 255 25.43 -3.01 -1.91
C ARG A 255 26.50 -1.92 -1.95
N ASN A 256 26.79 -1.37 -3.13
CA ASN A 256 27.70 -0.23 -3.25
C ASN A 256 27.09 1.00 -2.58
N ILE A 257 25.85 1.35 -2.92
CA ILE A 257 25.09 2.44 -2.29
C ILE A 257 25.00 2.25 -0.76
N GLY A 258 24.61 1.07 -0.30
CA GLY A 258 24.49 0.73 1.12
C GLY A 258 25.82 0.78 1.88
N THR A 259 26.96 0.64 1.20
CA THR A 259 28.29 0.89 1.79
C THR A 259 28.49 2.36 2.08
N ILE A 260 28.14 3.25 1.14
CA ILE A 260 28.17 4.71 1.32
C ILE A 260 27.28 5.12 2.50
N LEU A 261 26.02 4.69 2.50
CA LEU A 261 25.05 5.08 3.54
C LEU A 261 25.52 4.72 4.96
N LYS A 262 26.23 3.59 5.12
CA LYS A 262 26.81 3.18 6.41
C LYS A 262 27.93 4.09 6.89
N GLU A 263 28.71 4.70 6.00
CA GLU A 263 29.78 5.65 6.36
C GLU A 263 29.19 6.86 7.13
N TYR A 264 27.95 7.24 6.82
CA TYR A 264 27.25 8.39 7.39
C TYR A 264 26.16 8.03 8.42
N ASN A 265 25.93 6.73 8.70
CA ASN A 265 24.76 6.23 9.47
C ASN A 265 23.41 6.74 8.88
N ALA A 266 23.37 6.87 7.56
CA ALA A 266 22.26 7.44 6.81
C ALA A 266 21.09 6.45 6.64
N PHE A 267 19.88 7.00 6.59
CA PHE A 267 18.64 6.27 6.34
C PHE A 267 18.42 6.00 4.84
N SER A 268 17.78 4.89 4.49
CA SER A 268 17.33 4.62 3.12
C SER A 268 16.01 3.87 3.05
N VAL A 269 15.13 4.34 2.16
CA VAL A 269 13.95 3.60 1.71
C VAL A 269 13.95 3.54 0.19
N GLY A 270 13.94 2.33 -0.36
CA GLY A 270 13.80 2.13 -1.80
C GLY A 270 12.34 2.08 -2.21
N GLU A 271 11.94 2.83 -3.22
CA GLU A 271 10.69 2.54 -3.90
C GLU A 271 10.91 1.38 -4.88
N MET A 272 10.10 0.33 -4.76
CA MET A 272 10.25 -0.88 -5.58
C MET A 272 8.88 -1.36 -6.11
N PRO A 273 8.32 -0.73 -7.16
CA PRO A 273 7.11 -1.19 -7.83
C PRO A 273 7.36 -2.47 -8.64
N ALA A 274 6.28 -3.14 -9.06
CA ALA A 274 6.30 -4.34 -9.91
C ALA A 274 7.11 -5.54 -9.36
N VAL A 275 7.34 -5.61 -8.04
CA VAL A 275 7.91 -6.78 -7.35
C VAL A 275 7.05 -7.18 -6.15
N GLU A 276 6.65 -8.46 -6.13
CA GLU A 276 5.82 -9.02 -5.05
C GLU A 276 6.47 -10.20 -4.31
N ASP A 277 7.53 -10.78 -4.88
CA ASP A 277 8.25 -11.93 -4.34
C ASP A 277 9.00 -11.55 -3.04
N PRO A 278 8.64 -12.13 -1.89
CA PRO A 278 9.34 -11.88 -0.63
C PRO A 278 10.82 -12.29 -0.67
N GLU A 279 11.19 -13.33 -1.42
CA GLU A 279 12.57 -13.82 -1.52
C GLU A 279 13.47 -12.91 -2.37
N GLU A 280 12.89 -12.13 -3.28
CA GLU A 280 13.60 -11.05 -3.98
C GLU A 280 13.72 -9.82 -3.08
N ILE A 281 12.60 -9.37 -2.49
CA ILE A 281 12.55 -8.16 -1.66
C ILE A 281 13.47 -8.26 -0.43
N ILE A 282 13.60 -9.43 0.20
CA ILE A 282 14.47 -9.59 1.38
C ILE A 282 15.96 -9.43 1.06
N LYS A 283 16.38 -9.59 -0.20
CA LYS A 283 17.77 -9.33 -0.61
C LYS A 283 18.11 -7.84 -0.50
N SER A 284 17.14 -6.95 -0.74
CA SER A 284 17.31 -5.49 -0.63
C SER A 284 17.26 -4.96 0.81
N VAL A 285 16.52 -5.61 1.72
CA VAL A 285 16.23 -5.05 3.07
C VAL A 285 16.64 -5.95 4.25
N GLY A 286 17.12 -7.16 3.99
CA GLY A 286 17.57 -8.08 5.04
C GLY A 286 18.78 -7.51 5.77
N GLU A 287 18.74 -7.47 7.11
CA GLU A 287 19.75 -6.85 7.99
C GLU A 287 21.21 -7.14 7.61
N SER A 288 21.53 -8.38 7.23
CA SER A 288 22.89 -8.82 6.88
C SER A 288 23.35 -8.44 5.46
N ARG A 289 22.42 -8.03 4.58
CA ARG A 289 22.69 -7.69 3.17
C ARG A 289 23.44 -6.38 3.04
N GLY A 290 23.09 -5.41 3.89
CA GLY A 290 23.74 -4.11 3.89
C GLY A 290 23.44 -3.26 2.67
N GLU A 291 22.25 -3.45 2.09
CA GLU A 291 21.73 -2.75 0.91
C GLU A 291 20.91 -1.53 1.36
N LEU A 292 19.59 -1.66 1.50
CA LEU A 292 18.69 -0.60 1.97
C LEU A 292 18.15 -0.92 3.37
N ASN A 293 17.58 0.06 4.08
CA ASN A 293 16.96 -0.20 5.38
C ASN A 293 15.55 -0.78 5.28
N MET A 294 14.78 -0.34 4.27
CA MET A 294 13.42 -0.80 3.98
C MET A 294 13.04 -0.48 2.53
N ILE A 295 11.86 -0.94 2.10
CA ILE A 295 11.27 -0.58 0.80
C ILE A 295 9.80 -0.23 0.93
N PHE A 296 9.28 0.59 -0.01
CA PHE A 296 7.85 0.69 -0.27
C PHE A 296 7.38 -0.48 -1.12
N ASN A 297 6.40 -1.24 -0.61
CA ASN A 297 5.71 -2.28 -1.37
C ASN A 297 4.29 -1.83 -1.73
N PHE A 298 3.91 -2.02 -2.99
CA PHE A 298 2.70 -1.44 -3.57
C PHE A 298 1.42 -2.27 -3.33
N GLY A 299 1.51 -3.45 -2.69
CA GLY A 299 0.38 -4.38 -2.61
C GLY A 299 -0.92 -3.82 -2.03
N ILE A 300 -0.85 -2.91 -1.05
CA ILE A 300 -2.05 -2.24 -0.51
C ILE A 300 -2.60 -1.20 -1.50
N VAL A 301 -1.72 -0.40 -2.11
CA VAL A 301 -2.13 0.68 -3.03
C VAL A 301 -2.59 0.18 -4.40
N ASP A 302 -2.29 -1.07 -4.75
CA ASP A 302 -2.73 -1.71 -6.00
C ASP A 302 -3.99 -2.59 -5.84
N MET A 303 -4.53 -2.76 -4.62
CA MET A 303 -5.57 -3.78 -4.36
C MET A 303 -6.92 -3.54 -5.04
N ASP A 304 -7.18 -2.32 -5.52
CA ASP A 304 -8.36 -1.92 -6.30
C ASP A 304 -8.04 -1.67 -7.79
N HIS A 305 -6.86 -2.04 -8.28
CA HIS A 305 -6.52 -1.98 -9.70
C HIS A 305 -7.11 -3.19 -10.45
N GLY A 306 -7.87 -2.91 -11.51
CA GLY A 306 -8.43 -3.94 -12.40
C GLY A 306 -7.42 -4.49 -13.41
N ASP A 307 -7.87 -5.48 -14.20
CA ASP A 307 -7.01 -6.26 -15.11
C ASP A 307 -6.40 -5.44 -16.26
N GLN A 308 -6.88 -4.21 -16.52
CA GLN A 308 -6.33 -3.31 -17.54
C GLN A 308 -5.45 -2.19 -16.93
N GLY A 309 -5.11 -2.28 -15.64
CA GLY A 309 -4.22 -1.34 -14.95
C GLY A 309 -4.94 -0.41 -13.97
N LYS A 310 -4.19 0.58 -13.46
CA LYS A 310 -4.57 1.52 -12.39
C LYS A 310 -6.00 2.04 -12.50
N PHE A 311 -6.32 2.68 -13.64
CA PHE A 311 -7.61 3.32 -13.89
C PHE A 311 -8.69 2.39 -14.45
N SER A 312 -8.52 1.07 -14.33
CA SER A 312 -9.60 0.11 -14.58
C SER A 312 -10.26 -0.32 -13.27
N PRO A 313 -11.61 -0.42 -13.25
CA PRO A 313 -12.36 -0.62 -12.02
C PRO A 313 -12.16 -2.01 -11.43
N ARG A 314 -11.89 -2.06 -10.12
CA ARG A 314 -11.96 -3.27 -9.31
C ARG A 314 -12.35 -2.92 -7.88
N LYS A 315 -13.23 -3.72 -7.29
CA LYS A 315 -13.59 -3.61 -5.87
C LYS A 315 -12.51 -4.28 -5.01
N TRP A 316 -11.94 -3.55 -4.05
CA TRP A 316 -11.05 -4.13 -3.05
C TRP A 316 -11.81 -5.05 -2.08
N GLU A 317 -11.10 -6.01 -1.48
CA GLU A 317 -11.66 -6.99 -0.54
C GLU A 317 -10.85 -7.04 0.76
N MET A 318 -11.52 -7.15 1.91
CA MET A 318 -10.86 -7.15 3.23
C MET A 318 -9.85 -8.29 3.37
N LYS A 319 -10.17 -9.48 2.86
CA LYS A 319 -9.27 -10.63 2.81
C LYS A 319 -7.94 -10.33 2.08
N VAL A 320 -7.94 -9.46 1.07
CA VAL A 320 -6.73 -9.07 0.32
C VAL A 320 -5.86 -8.16 1.18
N LEU A 321 -6.43 -7.12 1.79
CA LEU A 321 -5.75 -6.24 2.74
C LEU A 321 -5.12 -7.05 3.90
N LYS A 322 -5.89 -7.99 4.48
CA LYS A 322 -5.42 -8.91 5.53
C LYS A 322 -4.28 -9.81 5.06
N ALA A 323 -4.38 -10.39 3.87
CA ALA A 323 -3.34 -11.25 3.32
C ALA A 323 -2.02 -10.47 3.10
N ILE A 324 -2.09 -9.24 2.57
CA ILE A 324 -0.93 -8.38 2.34
C ILE A 324 -0.25 -8.01 3.68
N VAL A 325 -1.02 -7.52 4.66
CA VAL A 325 -0.48 -7.14 5.98
C VAL A 325 0.09 -8.36 6.69
N ASN A 326 -0.64 -9.48 6.75
CA ASN A 326 -0.16 -10.71 7.39
C ASN A 326 1.10 -11.27 6.73
N LYS A 327 1.20 -11.21 5.39
CA LYS A 327 2.41 -11.57 4.63
C LYS A 327 3.59 -10.72 5.12
N TRP A 328 3.50 -9.40 4.99
CA TRP A 328 4.65 -8.52 5.24
C TRP A 328 5.03 -8.37 6.72
N GLN A 329 4.06 -8.33 7.62
CA GLN A 329 4.31 -8.28 9.06
C GLN A 329 5.04 -9.54 9.56
N THR A 330 4.57 -10.73 9.15
CA THR A 330 5.19 -11.98 9.62
C THR A 330 6.48 -12.34 8.86
N PHE A 331 6.56 -12.06 7.55
CA PHE A 331 7.74 -12.38 6.75
C PHE A 331 8.96 -11.51 7.12
N MET A 332 8.80 -10.19 7.21
CA MET A 332 9.93 -9.30 7.58
C MET A 332 10.45 -9.61 8.98
N TYR A 333 9.56 -9.85 9.95
CA TYR A 333 9.93 -10.20 11.31
C TYR A 333 10.75 -11.50 11.38
N LYS A 334 10.31 -12.56 10.67
CA LYS A 334 11.02 -13.85 10.63
C LYS A 334 12.37 -13.78 9.93
N ASN A 335 12.48 -12.98 8.87
CA ASN A 335 13.67 -12.91 8.02
C ASN A 335 14.60 -11.71 8.30
N ARG A 336 14.33 -10.95 9.36
CA ARG A 336 15.09 -9.73 9.74
C ARG A 336 15.14 -8.66 8.64
N GLY A 337 14.06 -8.54 7.89
CA GLY A 337 13.80 -7.37 7.05
C GLY A 337 13.10 -6.26 7.85
N TRP A 338 12.66 -5.21 7.17
CA TRP A 338 11.88 -4.14 7.77
C TRP A 338 10.86 -3.54 6.79
N ASN A 339 9.68 -3.20 7.30
CA ASN A 339 8.59 -2.63 6.50
C ASN A 339 8.66 -1.10 6.49
N ALA A 340 8.44 -0.48 5.33
CA ALA A 340 7.85 0.85 5.26
C ALA A 340 6.33 0.71 5.40
N LEU A 341 5.72 1.50 6.28
CA LEU A 341 4.29 1.51 6.53
C LEU A 341 3.74 2.85 6.02
N TYR A 342 2.97 2.81 4.93
CA TYR A 342 2.36 3.97 4.32
C TYR A 342 0.97 3.63 3.77
N LEU A 343 0.18 4.67 3.51
CA LEU A 343 -1.16 4.60 2.92
C LEU A 343 -1.31 5.65 1.82
N GLU A 344 -0.79 6.85 2.08
CA GLU A 344 -0.75 7.97 1.13
C GLU A 344 0.71 8.32 0.77
N ASN A 345 0.88 8.87 -0.43
CA ASN A 345 2.07 9.56 -0.90
C ASN A 345 1.66 10.47 -2.08
N HIS A 346 2.58 11.23 -2.67
CA HIS A 346 2.27 12.14 -3.78
C HIS A 346 1.76 11.50 -5.10
N ASP A 347 1.71 10.16 -5.20
CA ASP A 347 1.15 9.40 -6.34
C ASP A 347 -0.12 8.62 -5.99
N GLN A 348 -0.50 8.59 -4.71
CA GLN A 348 -1.61 7.82 -4.17
C GLN A 348 -2.65 8.76 -3.57
N SER A 349 -3.90 8.59 -3.98
CA SER A 349 -5.03 9.39 -3.54
C SER A 349 -5.35 9.24 -2.04
N ARG A 350 -6.22 10.12 -1.52
CA ARG A 350 -6.57 10.18 -0.10
C ARG A 350 -7.34 8.95 0.34
N THR A 351 -6.81 8.24 1.32
CA THR A 351 -7.35 6.95 1.76
C THR A 351 -8.68 7.05 2.47
N VAL A 352 -8.98 8.22 3.08
CA VAL A 352 -10.32 8.53 3.61
C VAL A 352 -11.41 8.49 2.52
N SER A 353 -11.07 8.88 1.29
CA SER A 353 -11.97 8.86 0.13
C SER A 353 -11.92 7.52 -0.62
N ARG A 354 -10.74 6.90 -0.71
CA ARG A 354 -10.51 5.67 -1.50
C ARG A 354 -11.01 4.39 -0.82
N TRP A 355 -10.74 4.20 0.48
CA TRP A 355 -10.99 2.93 1.19
C TRP A 355 -11.83 3.03 2.47
N ALA A 356 -12.18 4.25 2.90
CA ALA A 356 -13.04 4.49 4.06
C ALA A 356 -14.25 5.37 3.68
N SER A 357 -14.52 6.45 4.43
CA SER A 357 -15.49 7.46 4.01
C SER A 357 -15.08 8.88 4.39
N ASP A 358 -15.12 9.77 3.40
CA ASP A 358 -14.90 11.22 3.49
C ASP A 358 -16.21 12.02 3.73
N LYS A 359 -17.36 11.33 3.80
CA LYS A 359 -18.65 11.93 4.18
C LYS A 359 -18.49 12.71 5.50
N PRO A 360 -19.06 13.92 5.66
CA PRO A 360 -18.81 14.77 6.83
C PRO A 360 -19.05 14.12 8.21
N ILE A 361 -19.98 13.18 8.31
CA ILE A 361 -20.29 12.44 9.55
C ILE A 361 -19.25 11.37 9.89
N TYR A 362 -18.51 10.86 8.91
CA TYR A 362 -17.57 9.73 9.09
C TYR A 362 -16.10 10.10 8.90
N ARG A 363 -15.77 11.17 8.17
CA ARG A 363 -14.38 11.54 7.82
C ARG A 363 -13.40 11.57 8.99
N ALA A 364 -13.81 12.15 10.12
CA ALA A 364 -12.99 12.16 11.33
C ALA A 364 -12.78 10.77 11.95
N LEU A 365 -13.76 9.86 11.84
CA LEU A 365 -13.65 8.49 12.33
C LEU A 365 -12.77 7.65 11.39
N SER A 366 -13.03 7.73 10.07
CA SER A 366 -12.24 7.15 8.99
C SER A 366 -10.75 7.46 9.13
N ALA A 367 -10.38 8.75 9.22
CA ALA A 367 -8.99 9.17 9.32
C ALA A 367 -8.29 8.64 10.58
N LYS A 368 -8.98 8.64 11.72
CA LYS A 368 -8.47 8.09 12.99
C LYS A 368 -8.36 6.56 12.97
N MET A 369 -9.27 5.88 12.27
CA MET A 369 -9.19 4.43 12.06
C MET A 369 -7.97 4.08 11.22
N LEU A 370 -7.75 4.79 10.11
CA LEU A 370 -6.57 4.61 9.24
C LEU A 370 -5.27 4.91 10.00
N ALA A 371 -5.24 5.97 10.81
CA ALA A 371 -4.13 6.27 11.72
C ALA A 371 -3.84 5.11 12.70
N THR A 372 -4.88 4.51 13.28
CA THR A 372 -4.75 3.36 14.22
C THR A 372 -4.26 2.12 13.50
N PHE A 373 -4.84 1.81 12.34
CA PHE A 373 -4.45 0.71 11.47
C PHE A 373 -2.96 0.79 11.13
N LEU A 374 -2.45 1.97 10.77
CA LEU A 374 -1.07 2.18 10.36
C LEU A 374 -0.09 2.25 11.54
N CYS A 375 -0.36 3.09 12.54
CA CYS A 375 0.58 3.43 13.61
C CYS A 375 0.87 2.29 14.59
N PHE A 376 0.13 1.17 14.55
CA PHE A 376 0.28 0.06 15.50
C PHE A 376 0.93 -1.21 14.88
N GLN A 377 1.35 -1.16 13.60
CA GLN A 377 2.06 -2.25 12.89
C GLN A 377 3.59 -2.18 13.04
N SER A 378 4.30 -3.25 12.69
CA SER A 378 5.77 -3.34 12.71
C SER A 378 6.37 -2.72 11.45
N GLY A 379 7.32 -1.80 11.60
CA GLY A 379 7.89 -1.02 10.48
C GLY A 379 8.17 0.44 10.84
N THR A 380 8.44 1.27 9.85
CA THR A 380 8.59 2.72 9.98
C THR A 380 7.39 3.40 9.32
N VAL A 381 6.72 4.28 10.05
CA VAL A 381 5.47 4.92 9.59
C VAL A 381 5.78 6.15 8.75
N PHE A 382 5.20 6.25 7.57
CA PHE A 382 5.21 7.41 6.70
C PHE A 382 3.82 8.04 6.72
N VAL A 383 3.77 9.35 6.97
CA VAL A 383 2.57 10.18 6.93
C VAL A 383 2.74 11.16 5.77
N TYR A 384 1.78 11.22 4.86
CA TYR A 384 1.82 12.16 3.75
C TYR A 384 1.11 13.47 4.09
N GLN A 385 1.55 14.60 3.51
CA GLN A 385 0.99 15.90 3.83
C GLN A 385 -0.54 15.97 3.68
N GLY A 386 -1.25 16.26 4.77
CA GLY A 386 -2.71 16.31 4.82
C GLY A 386 -3.39 15.02 5.30
N GLU A 387 -2.68 13.90 5.38
CA GLU A 387 -3.19 12.64 5.97
C GLU A 387 -3.47 12.81 7.48
N GLU A 388 -2.60 13.55 8.16
CA GLU A 388 -2.74 13.96 9.56
C GLU A 388 -3.92 14.91 9.81
N LEU A 389 -4.36 15.60 8.76
CA LEU A 389 -5.57 16.41 8.76
C LEU A 389 -6.80 15.62 8.32
N GLY A 390 -6.63 14.46 7.65
CA GLY A 390 -7.70 13.75 6.96
C GLY A 390 -8.23 14.52 5.74
N MET A 391 -7.35 15.12 4.93
CA MET A 391 -7.72 15.70 3.62
C MET A 391 -8.38 14.64 2.72
N ALA A 392 -9.33 15.06 1.90
CA ALA A 392 -10.09 14.17 1.00
C ALA A 392 -9.68 14.38 -0.46
N ASN A 393 -10.08 13.45 -1.32
CA ASN A 393 -9.91 13.55 -2.78
C ASN A 393 -10.56 14.83 -3.33
N MET A 394 -10.22 15.14 -4.59
CA MET A 394 -10.88 16.20 -5.35
C MET A 394 -12.41 15.94 -5.37
N PRO A 395 -13.26 16.97 -5.27
CA PRO A 395 -14.71 16.82 -5.35
C PRO A 395 -15.19 16.16 -6.66
N LYS A 396 -16.27 15.38 -6.57
CA LYS A 396 -16.81 14.54 -7.67
C LYS A 396 -17.45 15.33 -8.81
N ASP A 397 -17.73 16.62 -8.58
CA ASP A 397 -18.26 17.60 -9.52
C ASP A 397 -17.15 18.45 -10.17
N TRP A 398 -15.88 18.23 -9.83
CA TRP A 398 -14.77 18.85 -10.56
C TRP A 398 -14.56 18.17 -11.92
N GLU A 399 -14.36 19.01 -12.94
CA GLU A 399 -14.19 18.61 -14.33
C GLU A 399 -12.75 18.15 -14.64
N MET A 400 -12.56 17.44 -15.76
CA MET A 400 -11.23 17.02 -16.21
C MET A 400 -10.22 18.17 -16.37
N SER A 401 -10.69 19.41 -16.57
CA SER A 401 -9.85 20.61 -16.63
C SER A 401 -9.19 21.00 -15.29
N GLU A 402 -9.57 20.39 -14.17
CA GLU A 402 -8.92 20.60 -12.87
C GLU A 402 -7.69 19.69 -12.66
N HIS A 403 -7.54 18.63 -13.47
CA HIS A 403 -6.36 17.76 -13.45
C HIS A 403 -5.15 18.43 -14.10
N ARG A 404 -3.95 18.06 -13.63
CA ARG A 404 -2.64 18.55 -14.10
C ARG A 404 -1.68 17.41 -14.41
N ASP A 405 -1.85 16.27 -13.73
CA ASP A 405 -0.96 15.12 -13.82
C ASP A 405 -0.91 14.47 -15.23
N LEU A 406 0.31 14.25 -15.72
CA LEU A 406 0.59 13.69 -17.03
C LEU A 406 0.04 12.27 -17.21
N GLU A 407 0.12 11.41 -16.18
CA GLU A 407 -0.41 10.03 -16.22
C GLU A 407 -1.93 10.06 -16.48
N THR A 408 -2.66 10.89 -15.72
CA THR A 408 -4.11 11.07 -15.84
C THR A 408 -4.52 11.69 -17.19
N LEU A 409 -3.81 12.74 -17.65
CA LEU A 409 -4.14 13.44 -18.90
C LEU A 409 -3.81 12.61 -20.14
N ASN A 410 -2.66 11.91 -20.19
CA ASN A 410 -2.32 11.03 -21.31
C ASN A 410 -3.32 9.88 -21.43
N HIS A 411 -3.63 9.19 -20.32
CA HIS A 411 -4.60 8.10 -20.31
C HIS A 411 -5.99 8.56 -20.78
N TRP A 412 -6.41 9.78 -20.43
CA TRP A 412 -7.67 10.37 -20.93
C TRP A 412 -7.68 10.59 -22.45
N GLU A 413 -6.59 11.13 -23.01
CA GLU A 413 -6.48 11.34 -24.46
C GLU A 413 -6.41 10.02 -25.24
N GLU A 414 -5.67 9.02 -24.74
CA GLU A 414 -5.62 7.69 -25.36
C GLU A 414 -6.98 6.99 -25.30
N LEU A 415 -7.67 7.04 -24.16
CA LEU A 415 -8.99 6.43 -24.00
C LEU A 415 -10.02 7.07 -24.95
N LYS A 416 -9.98 8.39 -25.13
CA LYS A 416 -10.80 9.08 -26.15
C LYS A 416 -10.51 8.61 -27.57
N GLN A 417 -9.24 8.45 -27.93
CA GLN A 417 -8.83 7.99 -29.26
C GLN A 417 -9.25 6.53 -29.51
N MET A 418 -8.96 5.63 -28.56
CA MET A 418 -9.27 4.20 -28.65
C MET A 418 -10.77 3.89 -28.69
N THR A 419 -11.58 4.66 -27.96
CA THR A 419 -13.02 4.39 -27.81
C THR A 419 -13.90 5.15 -28.81
N GLY A 420 -13.35 6.16 -29.50
CA GLY A 420 -14.14 7.16 -30.22
C GLY A 420 -14.89 8.11 -29.27
N SER A 421 -14.32 8.39 -28.09
CA SER A 421 -14.89 9.25 -27.04
C SER A 421 -16.28 8.82 -26.53
N LYS A 422 -16.51 7.51 -26.37
CA LYS A 422 -17.78 6.97 -25.85
C LYS A 422 -18.03 7.43 -24.41
N ALA A 423 -19.10 8.19 -24.20
CA ALA A 423 -19.43 8.83 -22.93
C ALA A 423 -19.42 7.87 -21.72
N ALA A 424 -19.99 6.67 -21.85
CA ALA A 424 -20.00 5.67 -20.77
C ALA A 424 -18.60 5.24 -20.32
N VAL A 425 -17.65 5.09 -21.25
CA VAL A 425 -16.27 4.69 -20.93
C VAL A 425 -15.49 5.84 -20.29
N LEU A 426 -15.73 7.07 -20.76
CA LEU A 426 -15.14 8.27 -20.19
C LEU A 426 -15.67 8.54 -18.76
N GLU A 427 -16.95 8.30 -18.49
CA GLU A 427 -17.50 8.44 -17.14
C GLU A 427 -16.93 7.39 -16.17
N ILE A 428 -16.73 6.14 -16.60
CA ILE A 428 -16.03 5.13 -15.79
C ILE A 428 -14.60 5.60 -15.47
N ALA A 429 -13.83 6.04 -16.47
CA ALA A 429 -12.48 6.54 -16.23
C ALA A 429 -12.45 7.76 -15.29
N ARG A 430 -13.42 8.68 -15.41
CA ARG A 430 -13.56 9.83 -14.50
C ARG A 430 -13.83 9.39 -13.06
N GLN A 431 -14.66 8.36 -12.85
CA GLN A 431 -14.90 7.76 -11.53
C GLN A 431 -13.63 7.11 -10.96
N GLU A 432 -12.83 6.46 -11.79
CA GLU A 432 -11.56 5.85 -11.38
C GLU A 432 -10.47 6.92 -11.09
N TYR A 433 -10.41 8.03 -11.83
CA TYR A 433 -9.54 9.17 -11.52
C TYR A 433 -9.91 9.82 -10.18
N GLN A 434 -11.21 10.00 -9.94
CA GLN A 434 -11.76 10.48 -8.67
C GLN A 434 -11.44 9.57 -7.47
N LEU A 435 -11.06 8.31 -7.72
CA LEU A 435 -10.58 7.38 -6.70
C LEU A 435 -9.06 7.26 -6.64
N LYS A 436 -8.31 7.39 -7.75
CA LYS A 436 -6.92 6.92 -7.88
C LYS A 436 -5.92 7.89 -8.54
N ALA A 437 -6.37 8.99 -9.14
CA ALA A 437 -5.45 9.93 -9.82
C ALA A 437 -4.47 10.58 -8.83
N ARG A 438 -3.22 10.81 -9.28
CA ARG A 438 -2.13 11.39 -8.47
C ARG A 438 -2.50 12.78 -7.92
N ASP A 439 -3.24 13.57 -8.71
CA ASP A 439 -3.68 14.93 -8.33
C ASP A 439 -4.50 15.01 -7.03
N ASN A 440 -5.21 13.93 -6.64
CA ASN A 440 -5.92 13.87 -5.35
C ASN A 440 -4.99 14.08 -4.14
N ALA A 441 -3.71 13.69 -4.28
CA ALA A 441 -2.66 13.90 -3.29
C ALA A 441 -1.97 15.27 -3.43
N ARG A 442 -2.10 15.93 -4.58
CA ARG A 442 -1.32 17.12 -4.98
C ARG A 442 -2.05 18.44 -4.81
N THR A 443 -3.32 18.43 -4.41
CA THR A 443 -4.02 19.66 -3.99
C THR A 443 -3.28 20.34 -2.81
N PRO A 444 -3.25 21.69 -2.73
CA PRO A 444 -2.49 22.37 -1.69
C PRO A 444 -2.93 22.07 -0.26
N VAL A 445 -1.96 22.00 0.65
CA VAL A 445 -2.20 21.72 2.08
C VAL A 445 -3.06 22.82 2.69
N GLN A 446 -4.08 22.39 3.43
CA GLN A 446 -5.11 23.25 3.98
C GLN A 446 -4.67 23.79 5.35
N TRP A 447 -3.95 24.91 5.39
CA TRP A 447 -3.39 25.47 6.63
C TRP A 447 -4.43 26.16 7.50
N ASP A 448 -5.29 27.00 6.93
CA ASP A 448 -6.31 27.75 7.66
C ASP A 448 -7.56 28.04 6.79
N GLY A 449 -8.47 28.89 7.30
CA GLY A 449 -9.73 29.25 6.63
C GLY A 449 -9.65 30.51 5.75
N THR A 450 -8.47 31.08 5.51
CA THR A 450 -8.27 32.24 4.61
C THR A 450 -8.30 31.81 3.13
N PRO A 451 -8.36 32.73 2.15
CA PRO A 451 -8.31 32.36 0.73
C PRO A 451 -7.15 31.44 0.40
N ASN A 452 -7.39 30.47 -0.50
CA ASN A 452 -6.46 29.38 -0.81
C ASN A 452 -5.99 28.60 0.44
N ALA A 453 -6.80 28.53 1.49
CA ALA A 453 -6.48 27.85 2.75
C ALA A 453 -5.18 28.31 3.46
N GLY A 454 -4.72 29.55 3.21
CA GLY A 454 -3.43 30.01 3.72
C GLY A 454 -2.19 29.38 3.05
N PHE A 455 -2.38 28.57 1.99
CA PHE A 455 -1.27 28.03 1.19
C PHE A 455 -0.52 29.15 0.48
N THR A 456 -1.21 29.96 -0.34
CA THR A 456 -0.64 31.06 -1.15
C THR A 456 -1.49 32.34 -1.07
N THR A 457 -0.85 33.50 -1.19
CA THR A 457 -1.54 34.79 -1.44
C THR A 457 -1.86 35.05 -2.92
N GLY A 458 -1.29 34.25 -3.83
CA GLY A 458 -1.51 34.34 -5.28
C GLY A 458 -2.62 33.42 -5.79
N THR A 459 -2.39 32.83 -6.98
CA THR A 459 -3.27 31.81 -7.57
C THR A 459 -2.53 30.47 -7.51
N PRO A 460 -3.03 29.46 -6.79
CA PRO A 460 -2.33 28.19 -6.65
C PRO A 460 -2.23 27.43 -7.98
N TRP A 461 -1.11 26.75 -8.21
CA TRP A 461 -0.84 26.01 -9.46
C TRP A 461 -1.88 24.93 -9.77
N ILE A 462 -2.44 24.31 -8.73
CA ILE A 462 -3.64 23.46 -8.76
C ILE A 462 -4.62 23.89 -7.67
N ARG A 463 -5.92 23.74 -7.92
CA ARG A 463 -6.99 24.25 -7.06
C ARG A 463 -7.00 23.61 -5.66
N VAL A 464 -7.26 24.41 -4.63
CA VAL A 464 -7.47 23.93 -3.24
C VAL A 464 -8.86 23.34 -3.08
N ASN A 465 -9.00 22.24 -2.33
CA ASN A 465 -10.29 21.62 -2.06
C ASN A 465 -11.24 22.59 -1.32
N ASP A 466 -12.50 22.71 -1.77
CA ASP A 466 -13.42 23.76 -1.32
C ASP A 466 -13.82 23.66 0.18
N ASP A 467 -13.52 22.51 0.82
CA ASP A 467 -13.78 22.22 2.23
C ASP A 467 -12.81 22.88 3.23
N TYR A 468 -11.74 23.53 2.73
CA TYR A 468 -10.68 24.11 3.57
C TYR A 468 -11.17 25.06 4.66
N LYS A 469 -12.34 25.68 4.49
CA LYS A 469 -12.94 26.62 5.44
C LYS A 469 -13.25 25.99 6.81
N THR A 470 -13.48 24.67 6.84
CA THR A 470 -13.72 23.90 8.07
C THR A 470 -12.70 22.79 8.28
N TRP A 471 -12.07 22.30 7.21
CA TRP A 471 -11.10 21.22 7.26
C TRP A 471 -9.67 21.74 7.02
N ASN A 472 -9.00 22.22 8.07
CA ASN A 472 -7.66 22.81 7.96
C ASN A 472 -6.83 22.60 9.23
N ALA A 473 -5.53 22.85 9.16
CA ALA A 473 -4.60 22.70 10.29
C ALA A 473 -4.96 23.64 11.46
N ALA A 474 -5.28 24.91 11.23
CA ALA A 474 -5.64 25.87 12.27
C ALA A 474 -6.90 25.47 13.07
N ALA A 475 -7.82 24.69 12.48
CA ALA A 475 -8.99 24.14 13.15
C ALA A 475 -8.72 22.83 13.93
N GLN A 476 -7.56 22.18 13.71
CA GLN A 476 -7.27 20.84 14.22
C GLN A 476 -6.07 20.77 15.17
N VAL A 477 -5.03 21.56 14.91
CA VAL A 477 -3.82 21.65 15.75
C VAL A 477 -4.21 22.20 17.12
N ALA A 478 -3.75 21.54 18.19
CA ALA A 478 -4.13 21.82 19.59
C ALA A 478 -5.64 21.76 19.90
N THR A 479 -6.47 21.23 19.00
CA THR A 479 -7.91 21.04 19.21
C THR A 479 -8.18 19.62 19.73
N PRO A 480 -8.65 19.43 20.98
CA PRO A 480 -8.86 18.10 21.54
C PRO A 480 -9.83 17.26 20.72
N GLY A 481 -9.43 16.04 20.36
CA GLY A 481 -10.25 15.12 19.57
C GLY A 481 -10.29 15.42 18.06
N SER A 482 -9.46 16.32 17.54
CA SER A 482 -9.22 16.46 16.09
C SER A 482 -8.57 15.21 15.48
N VAL A 483 -8.41 15.16 14.15
CA VAL A 483 -7.63 14.11 13.47
C VAL A 483 -6.13 14.30 13.78
N PHE A 484 -5.64 15.55 13.75
CA PHE A 484 -4.25 15.89 14.04
C PHE A 484 -3.78 15.44 15.44
N GLU A 485 -4.50 15.80 16.50
CA GLU A 485 -4.12 15.41 17.87
C GLU A 485 -4.30 13.90 18.11
N TYR A 486 -5.11 13.21 17.29
CA TYR A 486 -5.23 11.75 17.32
C TYR A 486 -4.01 11.07 16.69
N TRP A 487 -3.55 11.53 15.52
CA TRP A 487 -2.29 11.06 14.90
C TRP A 487 -1.11 11.26 15.85
N ARG A 488 -1.00 12.45 16.45
CA ARG A 488 0.00 12.76 17.48
C ARG A 488 -0.05 11.78 18.65
N SER A 489 -1.26 11.44 19.12
CA SER A 489 -1.44 10.46 20.21
C SER A 489 -1.02 9.06 19.78
N ALA A 490 -1.34 8.63 18.56
CA ALA A 490 -0.95 7.35 18.00
C ALA A 490 0.58 7.21 17.82
N LEU A 491 1.23 8.24 17.28
CA LEU A 491 2.69 8.31 17.14
C LEU A 491 3.42 8.35 18.49
N THR A 492 2.83 9.02 19.50
CA THR A 492 3.36 9.04 20.87
C THR A 492 3.29 7.64 21.50
N LEU A 493 2.10 7.01 21.48
CA LEU A 493 1.91 5.65 22.01
C LEU A 493 2.79 4.61 21.30
N ARG A 494 3.00 4.74 19.98
CA ARG A 494 3.93 3.91 19.21
C ARG A 494 5.34 3.90 19.82
N LYS A 495 5.85 5.06 20.23
CA LYS A 495 7.18 5.23 20.82
C LYS A 495 7.23 4.78 22.28
N GLU A 496 6.21 5.09 23.07
CA GLU A 496 6.10 4.65 24.47
C GLU A 496 6.01 3.12 24.59
N LEU A 497 5.34 2.45 23.65
CA LEU A 497 5.08 1.01 23.65
C LEU A 497 5.96 0.24 22.65
N LYS A 498 7.14 0.78 22.32
CA LYS A 498 8.00 0.30 21.23
C LYS A 498 8.36 -1.18 21.29
N ASP A 499 8.54 -1.76 22.48
CA ASP A 499 8.86 -3.18 22.64
C ASP A 499 7.75 -4.10 22.09
N MET A 500 6.49 -3.63 22.09
CA MET A 500 5.35 -4.33 21.51
C MET A 500 5.03 -3.83 20.10
N ILE A 501 4.90 -2.51 19.91
CA ILE A 501 4.40 -1.91 18.68
C ILE A 501 5.49 -1.79 17.59
N ILE A 502 6.74 -1.55 17.94
CA ILE A 502 7.82 -1.48 16.95
C ILE A 502 8.50 -2.86 16.84
N TYR A 503 8.94 -3.46 17.96
CA TYR A 503 9.78 -4.65 17.97
C TYR A 503 9.08 -5.98 18.26
N GLY A 504 7.77 -5.96 18.55
CA GLY A 504 7.00 -7.16 18.85
C GLY A 504 6.60 -7.97 17.62
N ASP A 505 6.27 -9.25 17.85
CA ASP A 505 5.71 -10.17 16.86
C ASP A 505 4.31 -9.70 16.38
N PHE A 506 3.78 -10.33 15.34
CA PHE A 506 2.46 -10.04 14.74
C PHE A 506 1.58 -11.29 14.64
N GLU A 507 0.33 -11.16 15.07
CA GLU A 507 -0.70 -12.21 14.99
C GLU A 507 -2.00 -11.62 14.41
N MET A 508 -2.45 -12.10 13.26
CA MET A 508 -3.80 -11.80 12.75
C MET A 508 -4.83 -12.59 13.59
N LEU A 509 -5.81 -11.92 14.19
CA LEU A 509 -6.71 -12.55 15.18
C LEU A 509 -7.98 -13.14 14.56
N ASP A 510 -8.47 -12.55 13.47
CA ASP A 510 -9.71 -12.94 12.81
C ASP A 510 -9.53 -12.81 11.30
N ALA A 511 -8.85 -13.77 10.68
CA ALA A 511 -8.41 -13.67 9.29
C ALA A 511 -9.58 -13.71 8.28
N GLU A 512 -10.62 -14.50 8.56
CA GLU A 512 -11.72 -14.80 7.64
C GLU A 512 -12.85 -13.74 7.65
N ASN A 513 -12.86 -12.83 8.62
CA ASN A 513 -13.90 -11.81 8.73
C ASN A 513 -13.77 -10.71 7.67
N ASP A 514 -14.83 -10.48 6.87
CA ASP A 514 -14.78 -9.51 5.77
C ASP A 514 -15.00 -8.05 6.18
N ASP A 515 -15.29 -7.75 7.45
CA ASP A 515 -15.66 -6.40 7.91
C ASP A 515 -14.68 -5.79 8.94
N ILE A 516 -14.15 -6.62 9.86
CA ILE A 516 -13.25 -6.19 10.95
C ILE A 516 -11.80 -6.55 10.63
N PHE A 517 -10.89 -5.57 10.73
CA PHE A 517 -9.46 -5.81 10.74
C PHE A 517 -8.95 -5.86 12.18
N ALA A 518 -8.57 -7.06 12.67
CA ALA A 518 -8.11 -7.25 14.05
C ALA A 518 -6.80 -8.03 14.12
N TYR A 519 -5.82 -7.49 14.86
CA TYR A 519 -4.50 -8.09 15.05
C TYR A 519 -3.94 -7.85 16.45
N ALA A 520 -2.93 -8.63 16.82
CA ALA A 520 -2.19 -8.51 18.05
C ALA A 520 -0.69 -8.30 17.79
N ARG A 521 -0.06 -7.56 18.71
CA ARG A 521 1.38 -7.28 18.75
C ARG A 521 1.94 -7.66 20.10
N SER A 522 3.03 -8.43 20.16
CA SER A 522 3.48 -9.06 21.40
C SER A 522 5.00 -9.06 21.58
N ASN A 523 5.45 -8.79 22.80
CA ASN A 523 6.85 -8.98 23.22
C ASN A 523 7.07 -10.26 24.04
N GLY A 524 6.07 -11.15 24.07
CA GLY A 524 6.07 -12.39 24.86
C GLY A 524 5.68 -12.23 26.35
N LYS A 525 5.55 -10.99 26.86
CA LYS A 525 5.07 -10.68 28.22
C LYS A 525 3.81 -9.83 28.24
N GLN A 526 3.64 -8.97 27.25
CA GLN A 526 2.52 -8.07 27.08
C GLN A 526 2.09 -8.11 25.61
N LYS A 527 0.79 -7.91 25.39
CA LYS A 527 0.16 -7.90 24.07
C LYS A 527 -0.63 -6.60 23.89
N VAL A 528 -0.49 -5.95 22.75
CA VAL A 528 -1.41 -4.91 22.27
C VAL A 528 -2.34 -5.54 21.26
N VAL A 529 -3.65 -5.47 21.49
CA VAL A 529 -4.68 -5.84 20.49
C VAL A 529 -5.16 -4.57 19.80
N VAL A 530 -5.36 -4.62 18.49
CA VAL A 530 -5.87 -3.54 17.66
C VAL A 530 -7.08 -4.04 16.89
N VAL A 531 -8.16 -3.27 16.89
CA VAL A 531 -9.39 -3.55 16.16
C VAL A 531 -9.76 -2.32 15.34
N CYS A 532 -10.10 -2.51 14.07
CA CYS A 532 -10.50 -1.45 13.15
C CYS A 532 -11.66 -1.93 12.25
N SER A 533 -12.80 -1.24 12.31
CA SER A 533 -13.89 -1.39 11.34
C SER A 533 -13.60 -0.57 10.08
N PHE A 534 -13.71 -1.18 8.90
CA PHE A 534 -13.67 -0.48 7.61
C PHE A 534 -15.07 -0.31 7.02
N ARG A 535 -16.11 -0.23 7.86
CA ARG A 535 -17.53 -0.18 7.43
C ARG A 535 -18.25 1.02 8.03
N ASP A 536 -19.28 1.49 7.33
CA ASP A 536 -20.15 2.60 7.73
C ASP A 536 -21.42 2.14 8.47
N ARG A 537 -21.36 0.95 9.09
CA ARG A 537 -22.43 0.30 9.87
C ARG A 537 -21.85 -0.34 11.14
N ASP A 538 -22.71 -0.60 12.11
CA ASP A 538 -22.39 -1.45 13.27
C ASP A 538 -22.11 -2.90 12.82
N ILE A 539 -21.17 -3.56 13.49
CA ILE A 539 -20.78 -4.96 13.28
C ILE A 539 -20.75 -5.67 14.62
N GLU A 540 -21.53 -6.74 14.76
CA GLU A 540 -21.41 -7.66 15.90
C GLU A 540 -20.15 -8.53 15.71
N TRP A 541 -19.08 -8.20 16.41
CA TRP A 541 -17.81 -8.92 16.34
C TRP A 541 -17.67 -9.92 17.50
N PRO A 542 -17.76 -11.24 17.26
CA PRO A 542 -17.45 -12.23 18.28
C PRO A 542 -15.94 -12.19 18.57
N ILE A 543 -15.55 -11.96 19.82
CA ILE A 543 -14.13 -11.88 20.18
C ILE A 543 -13.50 -13.27 19.98
N PRO A 544 -12.42 -13.42 19.19
CA PRO A 544 -11.76 -14.71 19.03
C PRO A 544 -11.29 -15.24 20.38
N ALA A 545 -11.58 -16.51 20.71
CA ALA A 545 -11.31 -17.09 22.04
C ALA A 545 -9.82 -17.11 22.46
N SER A 546 -8.90 -16.84 21.53
CA SER A 546 -7.47 -16.59 21.79
C SER A 546 -7.18 -15.18 22.36
N THR A 547 -8.18 -14.30 22.41
CA THR A 547 -8.08 -12.87 22.71
C THR A 547 -8.87 -12.54 23.98
N ASP A 548 -8.24 -12.72 25.14
CA ASP A 548 -8.85 -12.34 26.42
C ASP A 548 -8.80 -10.82 26.61
N LEU A 549 -9.86 -10.12 26.20
CA LEU A 549 -9.98 -8.65 26.35
C LEU A 549 -10.50 -8.22 27.74
N GLN A 550 -10.91 -9.14 28.62
CA GLN A 550 -11.62 -8.79 29.85
C GLN A 550 -10.72 -8.20 30.96
N LEU A 551 -9.40 -8.33 30.83
CA LEU A 551 -8.39 -7.71 31.71
C LEU A 551 -7.69 -6.49 31.07
N SER A 552 -8.26 -5.92 30.01
CA SER A 552 -7.58 -4.93 29.19
C SER A 552 -7.71 -3.48 29.65
N LYS A 553 -6.69 -2.68 29.35
CA LYS A 553 -6.75 -1.21 29.40
C LYS A 553 -6.85 -0.65 27.97
N VAL A 554 -7.87 0.16 27.69
CA VAL A 554 -7.94 0.98 26.46
C VAL A 554 -6.71 1.89 26.40
N LEU A 555 -5.95 1.82 25.32
CA LEU A 555 -4.80 2.69 25.05
C LEU A 555 -5.22 3.90 24.21
N LEU A 556 -5.98 3.64 23.14
CA LEU A 556 -6.48 4.64 22.20
C LEU A 556 -7.82 4.15 21.64
N SER A 557 -8.80 5.03 21.50
CA SER A 557 -10.07 4.78 20.78
C SER A 557 -10.49 6.04 20.05
N ASN A 558 -11.03 5.92 18.83
CA ASN A 558 -11.59 7.05 18.08
C ASN A 558 -13.03 7.42 18.52
N TYR A 559 -13.65 6.61 19.38
CA TYR A 559 -14.88 6.88 20.12
C TYR A 559 -14.60 7.22 21.60
N PRO A 560 -15.53 7.87 22.34
CA PRO A 560 -15.32 8.26 23.74
C PRO A 560 -15.34 7.09 24.74
N ASP A 561 -15.81 5.93 24.31
CA ASP A 561 -16.03 4.71 25.07
C ASP A 561 -15.74 3.47 24.20
N VAL A 562 -15.53 2.32 24.83
CA VAL A 562 -15.46 0.99 24.19
C VAL A 562 -16.11 0.00 25.17
N ASP A 563 -17.17 -0.70 24.76
CA ASP A 563 -17.84 -1.70 25.61
C ASP A 563 -17.29 -3.10 25.33
N ILE A 564 -16.65 -3.69 26.34
CA ILE A 564 -16.04 -5.04 26.30
C ILE A 564 -16.59 -5.88 27.46
N SER A 565 -17.85 -5.65 27.84
CA SER A 565 -18.52 -6.37 28.92
C SER A 565 -19.02 -7.77 28.53
N GLN A 566 -18.85 -8.19 27.27
CA GLN A 566 -19.48 -9.36 26.67
C GLN A 566 -18.49 -10.11 25.74
N ASP A 567 -18.81 -11.37 25.42
CA ASP A 567 -18.00 -12.22 24.51
C ASP A 567 -18.09 -11.80 23.02
N ALA A 568 -19.02 -10.89 22.69
CA ALA A 568 -19.12 -10.20 21.42
C ALA A 568 -19.21 -8.68 21.68
N ILE A 569 -18.66 -7.89 20.75
CA ILE A 569 -18.62 -6.43 20.82
C ILE A 569 -19.31 -5.86 19.59
N THR A 570 -20.26 -4.93 19.78
CA THR A 570 -20.76 -4.08 18.70
C THR A 570 -19.68 -3.06 18.33
N VAL A 571 -18.99 -3.28 17.21
CA VAL A 571 -17.99 -2.34 16.67
C VAL A 571 -18.71 -1.37 15.72
N ARG A 572 -18.69 -0.08 16.04
CA ARG A 572 -19.46 0.99 15.37
C ARG A 572 -18.87 1.40 14.00
N PRO A 573 -19.58 2.21 13.18
CA PRO A 573 -19.07 2.77 11.94
C PRO A 573 -17.66 3.38 12.06
N PHE A 574 -16.71 2.81 11.32
CA PHE A 574 -15.30 3.18 11.35
C PHE A 574 -14.67 3.23 12.76
N GLU A 575 -15.20 2.47 13.72
CA GLU A 575 -14.63 2.41 15.07
C GLU A 575 -13.25 1.72 15.03
N ALA A 576 -12.31 2.32 15.76
CA ALA A 576 -10.97 1.81 15.94
C ALA A 576 -10.51 2.01 17.37
N PHE A 577 -10.00 0.94 17.98
CA PHE A 577 -9.48 0.95 19.33
C PHE A 577 -8.30 0.00 19.51
N SER A 578 -7.50 0.25 20.54
CA SER A 578 -6.34 -0.56 20.91
C SER A 578 -6.26 -0.79 22.41
N HIS A 579 -5.83 -1.99 22.80
CA HIS A 579 -5.92 -2.52 24.17
C HIS A 579 -4.60 -3.14 24.61
N ALA A 580 -4.12 -2.77 25.80
CA ALA A 580 -3.01 -3.47 26.45
C ALA A 580 -3.52 -4.65 27.29
N LEU A 581 -2.80 -5.77 27.18
CA LEU A 581 -2.99 -7.01 27.93
C LEU A 581 -1.65 -7.43 28.56
N GLU A 582 -1.68 -7.83 29.83
CA GLU A 582 -0.57 -8.58 30.43
C GLU A 582 -0.75 -10.08 30.16
N LEU A 583 0.29 -10.74 29.65
CA LEU A 583 0.26 -12.18 29.42
C LEU A 583 0.53 -12.89 30.75
N LEU A 584 -0.55 -13.32 31.41
CA LEU A 584 -0.49 -14.15 32.61
C LEU A 584 0.40 -15.37 32.38
N THR A 585 1.38 -15.57 33.25
CA THR A 585 2.24 -16.75 33.16
C THR A 585 1.45 -18.00 33.54
N ASN A 586 1.88 -19.19 33.09
CA ASN A 586 1.19 -20.44 33.45
C ASN A 586 1.14 -20.71 34.98
N THR A 587 1.99 -20.04 35.75
CA THR A 587 1.94 -20.00 37.22
C THR A 587 0.74 -19.22 37.77
N ASP A 588 0.31 -18.13 37.12
CA ASP A 588 -0.79 -17.28 37.59
C ASP A 588 -2.17 -17.89 37.30
N ARG A 589 -2.32 -18.58 36.15
CA ARG A 589 -3.56 -19.31 35.81
C ARG A 589 -3.89 -20.44 36.79
N SER A 590 -2.87 -21.02 37.45
CA SER A 590 -3.11 -22.03 38.51
C SER A 590 -3.57 -21.43 39.84
N LEU A 591 -3.32 -20.13 40.08
CA LEU A 591 -3.74 -19.41 41.27
C LEU A 591 -5.15 -18.81 41.14
N SER A 592 -5.58 -18.41 39.94
CA SER A 592 -6.94 -17.89 39.72
C SER A 592 -8.04 -18.96 39.71
N ILE A 593 -7.69 -20.23 39.41
CA ILE A 593 -8.64 -21.35 39.34
C ILE A 593 -8.83 -22.05 40.71
N ALA A 594 -7.97 -21.77 41.70
CA ALA A 594 -8.04 -22.35 43.04
C ALA A 594 -9.09 -21.66 43.95
N GLY A 595 -10.35 -21.65 43.51
CA GLY A 595 -11.42 -20.79 44.04
C GLY A 595 -12.74 -21.47 44.45
N ASN A 596 -12.67 -22.57 45.20
CA ASN A 596 -13.76 -23.16 46.03
C ASN A 596 -14.93 -23.92 45.32
N PRO A 597 -15.08 -25.25 45.53
CA PRO A 597 -16.23 -26.04 45.06
C PRO A 597 -17.30 -26.33 46.14
N GLN A 598 -18.58 -26.36 45.70
CA GLN A 598 -19.80 -26.91 46.35
C GLN A 598 -20.39 -26.22 47.61
N HIS A 599 -21.63 -25.71 47.50
CA HIS A 599 -22.83 -26.47 47.91
C HIS A 599 -24.17 -25.77 47.53
N HIS A 600 -25.21 -26.56 47.26
CA HIS A 600 -26.61 -26.11 47.10
C HIS A 600 -27.30 -25.86 48.45
N ASP A 601 -28.15 -24.82 48.55
CA ASP A 601 -29.58 -24.96 48.93
C ASP A 601 -30.40 -23.70 48.55
N THR A 602 -31.72 -23.83 48.61
CA THR A 602 -32.78 -22.95 48.13
C THR A 602 -33.48 -22.16 49.25
N ARG A 603 -33.81 -20.87 48.99
CA ARG A 603 -35.07 -20.17 49.38
C ARG A 603 -35.01 -18.65 49.07
N ARG A 604 -36.16 -18.06 48.73
CA ARG A 604 -36.36 -16.58 48.58
C ARG A 604 -36.83 -15.94 49.93
N PRO A 605 -37.13 -14.63 50.00
CA PRO A 605 -36.23 -13.53 50.38
C PRO A 605 -36.70 -12.84 51.70
N PRO A 606 -36.14 -11.68 52.08
CA PRO A 606 -37.03 -10.51 52.14
C PRO A 606 -36.43 -9.18 51.66
N ILE A 607 -37.33 -8.21 51.47
CA ILE A 607 -37.12 -6.83 51.00
C ILE A 607 -36.60 -5.93 52.13
N LEU A 608 -35.70 -4.99 51.82
CA LEU A 608 -35.54 -3.71 52.56
C LEU A 608 -34.83 -2.64 51.69
N THR A 609 -35.06 -1.36 51.99
CA THR A 609 -34.93 -0.23 51.04
C THR A 609 -33.79 0.77 51.34
N LEU A 610 -33.15 1.28 50.28
CA LEU A 610 -32.58 2.64 50.09
C LEU A 610 -32.02 3.43 51.30
N ARG A 611 -30.69 3.66 51.35
CA ARG A 611 -30.02 5.00 51.25
C ARG A 611 -28.51 5.00 51.58
N SER A 612 -27.84 6.08 51.14
CA SER A 612 -26.50 6.63 51.55
C SER A 612 -25.27 5.72 51.34
N THR A 613 -24.40 5.92 50.34
CA THR A 613 -23.46 7.03 50.00
C THR A 613 -22.09 6.98 50.68
N TRP A 614 -21.05 6.87 49.85
CA TRP A 614 -19.78 7.63 49.90
C TRP A 614 -19.07 7.79 51.26
N SER A 615 -18.03 6.97 51.54
CA SER A 615 -16.95 7.33 52.49
C SER A 615 -15.76 6.36 52.51
N LEU A 616 -14.92 6.29 51.46
CA LEU A 616 -13.59 5.66 51.57
C LEU A 616 -12.51 6.14 50.58
N ALA A 617 -12.49 7.44 50.31
CA ALA A 617 -11.37 8.10 49.63
C ALA A 617 -11.19 9.52 50.18
N LEU A 618 -10.53 9.67 51.34
CA LEU A 618 -9.93 10.91 51.87
C LEU A 618 -9.23 10.69 53.23
N ARG A 619 -8.13 9.93 53.24
CA ARG A 619 -7.14 9.91 54.34
C ARG A 619 -5.72 9.73 53.81
N SER A 620 -5.20 10.81 53.23
CA SER A 620 -3.76 11.14 53.17
C SER A 620 -3.60 12.51 52.53
N LEU A 621 -3.52 13.56 53.35
CA LEU A 621 -3.11 14.89 52.90
C LEU A 621 -2.55 15.68 54.09
N ALA A 622 -1.23 15.90 54.11
CA ALA A 622 -0.60 17.02 54.81
C ALA A 622 0.88 17.18 54.41
N VAL A 623 1.29 18.45 54.34
CA VAL A 623 2.66 19.03 54.34
C VAL A 623 3.18 19.53 52.99
N MET A 624 2.61 20.64 52.49
CA MET A 624 3.23 21.97 52.57
C MET A 624 2.28 23.09 52.07
N LEU A 625 2.31 24.22 52.77
CA LEU A 625 1.61 25.50 52.51
C LEU A 625 2.63 26.45 51.82
N GLU A 626 2.36 27.59 51.14
CA GLU A 626 1.17 28.43 50.98
C GLU A 626 1.33 29.36 49.71
N PRO A 627 0.59 30.48 49.42
CA PRO A 627 -0.07 30.64 48.11
C PRO A 627 0.23 31.95 47.32
N ARG A 628 -0.37 32.10 46.12
CA ARG A 628 -0.78 33.42 45.56
C ARG A 628 -1.87 33.34 44.47
N ASP A 629 -2.79 34.31 44.54
CA ASP A 629 -3.78 34.79 43.56
C ASP A 629 -4.88 33.88 42.96
N LEU A 630 -5.91 33.67 43.78
CA LEU A 630 -7.27 33.29 43.40
C LEU A 630 -8.08 34.48 42.81
N THR A 631 -7.79 34.93 41.57
CA THR A 631 -8.56 36.03 40.94
C THR A 631 -9.00 35.81 39.49
N GLN A 632 -9.34 34.57 39.08
CA GLN A 632 -10.01 34.34 37.78
C GLN A 632 -11.10 33.24 37.75
N ALA A 633 -11.55 32.74 38.90
CA ALA A 633 -12.55 31.66 39.00
C ALA A 633 -13.98 32.13 39.40
N LYS A 634 -14.33 33.41 39.16
CA LYS A 634 -15.64 34.00 39.54
C LYS A 634 -16.33 34.83 38.44
N ARG A 635 -16.08 34.55 37.15
CA ARG A 635 -16.64 35.36 36.04
C ARG A 635 -17.34 34.63 34.87
N SER A 636 -17.61 33.33 34.96
CA SER A 636 -18.28 32.57 33.86
C SER A 636 -19.60 31.89 34.22
N LYS A 637 -20.19 32.20 35.39
CA LYS A 637 -21.55 31.73 35.78
C LYS A 637 -22.66 32.76 35.47
N ILE A 638 -22.36 33.78 34.66
CA ILE A 638 -23.32 34.81 34.23
C ILE A 638 -23.11 35.07 32.72
N TYR A 639 -23.49 34.09 31.91
CA TYR A 639 -23.71 34.28 30.46
C TYR A 639 -24.64 33.24 29.81
N TRP A 640 -24.93 32.13 30.48
CA TRP A 640 -25.69 30.99 29.91
C TRP A 640 -27.20 30.96 30.23
N GLU A 641 -27.76 31.95 30.94
CA GLU A 641 -29.16 31.90 31.42
C GLU A 641 -29.97 33.17 31.05
N LYS A 642 -29.77 33.78 29.87
CA LYS A 642 -30.48 35.03 29.54
C LYS A 642 -30.87 35.35 28.08
N ILE A 643 -31.02 34.35 27.20
CA ILE A 643 -31.71 34.54 25.91
C ILE A 643 -32.73 33.41 25.71
N CYS A 644 -34.00 33.73 25.98
CA CYS A 644 -35.15 32.86 25.71
C CYS A 644 -35.90 33.32 24.44
N LEU A 645 -36.49 32.35 23.73
CA LEU A 645 -37.60 32.46 22.76
C LEU A 645 -38.90 32.95 23.47
N PRO A 646 -40.11 33.10 22.84
CA PRO A 646 -40.62 32.76 21.49
C PRO A 646 -41.17 34.04 20.78
N PRO A 647 -42.21 34.08 19.89
CA PRO A 647 -43.08 33.09 19.20
C PRO A 647 -43.06 33.26 17.64
N THR A 648 -43.95 32.78 16.76
CA THR A 648 -45.32 32.19 16.79
C THR A 648 -45.53 31.10 15.72
N HIS A 649 -46.10 29.93 16.06
CA HIS A 649 -47.41 29.44 15.55
C HIS A 649 -47.77 28.01 16.00
N THR A 650 -49.03 27.88 16.43
CA THR A 650 -49.95 26.72 16.56
C THR A 650 -49.47 25.25 16.53
N ILE A 651 -49.88 24.53 17.58
CA ILE A 651 -49.92 23.08 17.76
C ILE A 651 -51.26 22.52 17.19
N PRO A 652 -51.31 21.27 16.69
CA PRO A 652 -52.08 20.20 17.36
C PRO A 652 -51.23 18.91 17.47
N GLU A 653 -50.77 18.50 18.65
CA GLU A 653 -51.47 17.61 19.59
C GLU A 653 -51.92 16.27 18.97
N LEU A 654 -51.05 15.26 19.13
CA LEU A 654 -51.47 13.87 19.34
C LEU A 654 -50.65 13.29 20.51
N ALA A 655 -51.33 12.61 21.42
CA ALA A 655 -50.86 12.43 22.79
C ALA A 655 -49.85 11.29 22.98
N PHE A 656 -48.76 11.57 23.70
CA PHE A 656 -47.89 10.52 24.25
C PHE A 656 -48.57 9.81 25.44
N LYS A 657 -48.97 8.56 25.24
CA LYS A 657 -49.15 7.59 26.34
C LYS A 657 -47.89 6.74 26.47
N LYS A 658 -47.34 6.62 27.69
CA LYS A 658 -46.33 5.62 28.03
C LYS A 658 -46.88 4.20 27.78
N PRO A 659 -46.15 3.33 27.07
CA PRO A 659 -46.36 1.89 27.15
C PRO A 659 -45.64 1.33 28.39
N SER A 660 -46.37 0.56 29.19
CA SER A 660 -45.80 -0.42 30.11
C SER A 660 -45.26 -1.64 29.35
N SER A 661 -44.52 -2.51 30.05
CA SER A 661 -44.00 -3.78 29.54
C SER A 661 -45.03 -4.64 28.78
N ASN A 662 -44.91 -4.66 27.45
CA ASN A 662 -45.16 -5.79 26.54
C ASN A 662 -44.88 -5.30 25.11
N SER A 663 -44.08 -6.06 24.35
CA SER A 663 -43.72 -5.70 22.96
C SER A 663 -44.97 -5.67 22.06
N PRO A 664 -45.16 -4.64 21.21
CA PRO A 664 -46.19 -4.67 20.19
C PRO A 664 -45.76 -5.61 19.07
N VAL A 665 -46.54 -6.66 18.83
CA VAL A 665 -46.52 -7.38 17.55
C VAL A 665 -47.04 -6.41 16.49
N ILE A 666 -46.25 -6.12 15.46
CA ILE A 666 -46.70 -5.34 14.32
C ILE A 666 -47.55 -6.25 13.43
N THR A 667 -48.87 -6.16 13.57
CA THR A 667 -49.80 -6.81 12.65
C THR A 667 -50.02 -5.91 11.44
N LEU A 668 -49.44 -6.27 10.30
CA LEU A 668 -49.72 -5.60 9.02
C LEU A 668 -51.21 -5.75 8.67
N THR A 669 -51.86 -4.67 8.23
CA THR A 669 -53.23 -4.74 7.71
C THR A 669 -53.23 -5.23 6.26
N GLU A 670 -54.38 -5.71 5.75
CA GLU A 670 -54.51 -6.03 4.32
C GLU A 670 -54.18 -4.82 3.43
N ALA A 671 -54.46 -3.59 3.88
CA ALA A 671 -54.12 -2.37 3.16
C ALA A 671 -52.59 -2.09 3.13
N ASP A 672 -51.84 -2.51 4.15
CA ASP A 672 -50.37 -2.41 4.14
C ASP A 672 -49.75 -3.46 3.22
N LEU A 673 -50.31 -4.69 3.22
CA LEU A 673 -49.90 -5.77 2.32
C LEU A 673 -50.22 -5.44 0.85
N ASP A 674 -51.34 -4.81 0.55
CA ASP A 674 -51.67 -4.35 -0.81
C ASP A 674 -50.78 -3.18 -1.27
N ARG A 675 -50.37 -2.30 -0.34
CA ARG A 675 -49.37 -1.26 -0.62
C ARG A 675 -48.00 -1.84 -0.96
N VAL A 676 -47.56 -2.85 -0.20
CA VAL A 676 -46.31 -3.56 -0.48
C VAL A 676 -46.41 -4.31 -1.80
N LYS A 677 -47.49 -5.05 -2.08
CA LYS A 677 -47.68 -5.71 -3.39
C LYS A 677 -47.60 -4.74 -4.57
N LYS A 678 -48.23 -3.56 -4.48
CA LYS A 678 -48.13 -2.52 -5.52
C LYS A 678 -46.73 -1.92 -5.72
N LEU A 679 -45.78 -2.15 -4.82
CA LEU A 679 -44.37 -1.74 -4.94
C LEU A 679 -43.46 -2.83 -5.54
N ILE A 680 -43.95 -4.07 -5.70
CA ILE A 680 -43.17 -5.22 -6.22
C ILE A 680 -43.86 -5.98 -7.37
N SER A 681 -45.03 -5.53 -7.82
CA SER A 681 -45.63 -6.00 -9.07
C SER A 681 -45.03 -5.26 -10.27
N PRO A 682 -44.67 -5.96 -11.37
CA PRO A 682 -44.29 -5.30 -12.62
C PRO A 682 -45.49 -4.55 -13.22
N PRO A 683 -45.28 -3.51 -14.05
CA PRO A 683 -46.35 -2.61 -14.47
C PRO A 683 -47.33 -3.26 -15.45
N ASP A 684 -48.63 -3.18 -15.13
CA ASP A 684 -49.75 -3.71 -15.92
C ASP A 684 -50.05 -2.92 -17.23
N THR A 685 -49.13 -2.06 -17.69
CA THR A 685 -49.31 -1.22 -18.90
C THR A 685 -48.04 -1.18 -19.76
N PRO A 686 -48.13 -1.33 -21.10
CA PRO A 686 -46.96 -1.37 -22.00
C PRO A 686 -46.06 -0.11 -22.03
N SER A 687 -46.43 0.97 -21.34
CA SER A 687 -45.71 2.26 -21.32
C SER A 687 -44.63 2.38 -20.25
N GLU A 688 -44.31 1.31 -19.52
CA GLU A 688 -43.20 1.25 -18.56
C GLU A 688 -42.23 0.09 -18.87
N ARG A 689 -42.02 -0.20 -20.16
CA ARG A 689 -40.79 -0.88 -20.57
C ARG A 689 -39.61 0.07 -20.32
N LEU A 690 -38.55 -0.42 -19.68
CA LEU A 690 -37.23 0.22 -19.73
C LEU A 690 -36.78 0.18 -21.20
N GLU A 691 -37.05 1.27 -21.93
CA GLU A 691 -36.54 1.43 -23.28
C GLU A 691 -35.01 1.48 -23.21
N ILE A 692 -34.38 0.51 -23.87
CA ILE A 692 -32.96 0.54 -24.15
C ILE A 692 -32.74 1.80 -25.01
N PRO A 693 -31.85 2.74 -24.62
CA PRO A 693 -31.53 3.91 -25.43
C PRO A 693 -31.27 3.50 -26.89
N GLU A 694 -31.81 4.25 -27.85
CA GLU A 694 -31.70 3.96 -29.30
C GLU A 694 -30.24 3.69 -29.73
N GLU A 695 -29.30 4.38 -29.08
CA GLU A 695 -27.84 4.28 -29.21
C GLU A 695 -27.25 2.89 -28.85
N LEU A 696 -28.00 2.03 -28.16
CA LEU A 696 -27.61 0.69 -27.70
C LEU A 696 -28.43 -0.43 -28.39
N ALA A 697 -29.34 -0.09 -29.31
CA ALA A 697 -30.16 -1.06 -30.03
C ALA A 697 -29.32 -2.01 -30.91
N ASP A 698 -28.32 -1.44 -31.61
CA ASP A 698 -27.47 -2.10 -32.61
C ASP A 698 -26.33 -2.95 -32.03
N LEU A 699 -26.13 -2.95 -30.71
CA LEU A 699 -25.07 -3.72 -30.05
C LEU A 699 -25.49 -5.17 -29.80
N LYS A 700 -24.56 -6.10 -30.03
CA LYS A 700 -24.76 -7.52 -29.70
C LYS A 700 -24.61 -7.76 -28.20
N ALA A 701 -25.39 -8.70 -27.66
CA ALA A 701 -25.32 -9.07 -26.24
C ALA A 701 -23.91 -9.53 -25.79
N GLU A 702 -23.12 -10.05 -26.72
CA GLU A 702 -21.71 -10.46 -26.52
C GLU A 702 -20.78 -9.30 -26.11
N ASP A 703 -21.07 -8.09 -26.58
CA ASP A 703 -20.26 -6.89 -26.35
C ASP A 703 -20.63 -6.18 -25.04
N LEU A 704 -21.90 -6.25 -24.62
CA LEU A 704 -22.43 -5.57 -23.43
C LEU A 704 -21.92 -6.16 -22.11
N TRP A 705 -21.76 -7.49 -22.05
CA TRP A 705 -21.26 -8.22 -20.86
C TRP A 705 -19.94 -7.66 -20.32
N ARG A 706 -19.08 -7.14 -21.19
CA ARG A 706 -17.73 -6.67 -20.84
C ARG A 706 -17.71 -5.31 -20.12
N TYR A 707 -18.81 -4.56 -20.14
CA TYR A 707 -18.84 -3.16 -19.68
C TYR A 707 -20.00 -2.85 -18.71
N ASP A 708 -21.15 -3.52 -18.82
CA ASP A 708 -22.27 -3.36 -17.88
C ASP A 708 -23.00 -4.70 -17.65
N PRO A 709 -22.72 -5.41 -16.53
CA PRO A 709 -23.38 -6.67 -16.20
C PRO A 709 -24.89 -6.53 -15.93
N MET A 710 -25.35 -5.35 -15.49
CA MET A 710 -26.76 -5.11 -15.17
C MET A 710 -27.58 -4.94 -16.44
N THR A 711 -27.08 -4.10 -17.37
CA THR A 711 -27.69 -3.91 -18.70
C THR A 711 -27.57 -5.17 -19.56
N TRP A 712 -26.48 -5.93 -19.45
CA TRP A 712 -26.37 -7.26 -20.06
C TRP A 712 -27.47 -8.20 -19.54
N THR A 713 -27.68 -8.26 -18.22
CA THR A 713 -28.73 -9.11 -17.62
C THR A 713 -30.12 -8.70 -18.11
N LEU A 714 -30.41 -7.40 -18.16
CA LEU A 714 -31.67 -6.86 -18.69
C LEU A 714 -31.89 -7.20 -20.17
N ARG A 715 -30.87 -7.01 -21.03
CA ARG A 715 -30.95 -7.33 -22.46
C ARG A 715 -31.12 -8.83 -22.68
N TYR A 716 -30.33 -9.66 -22.01
CA TYR A 716 -30.42 -11.12 -22.08
C TYR A 716 -31.80 -11.64 -21.63
N CYS A 717 -32.36 -11.10 -20.55
CA CYS A 717 -33.71 -11.43 -20.12
C CYS A 717 -34.78 -10.97 -21.13
N THR A 718 -34.60 -9.81 -21.77
CA THR A 718 -35.54 -9.31 -22.81
C THR A 718 -35.46 -10.16 -24.08
N ASP A 719 -34.26 -10.44 -24.57
CA ASP A 719 -34.04 -11.29 -25.75
C ASP A 719 -34.58 -12.73 -25.52
N LEU A 720 -34.51 -13.24 -24.29
CA LEU A 720 -35.15 -14.52 -23.89
C LEU A 720 -36.69 -14.45 -23.82
N MET A 721 -37.26 -13.30 -23.46
CA MET A 721 -38.72 -13.10 -23.41
C MET A 721 -39.36 -12.84 -24.77
N GLU A 722 -38.58 -12.40 -25.76
CA GLU A 722 -39.05 -12.14 -27.13
C GLU A 722 -38.67 -13.25 -28.14
N ALA A 723 -37.96 -14.30 -27.68
CA ALA A 723 -37.72 -15.52 -28.46
C ALA A 723 -39.02 -16.35 -28.66
N PRO A 724 -39.25 -16.92 -29.86
CA PRO A 724 -40.33 -17.89 -30.06
C PRO A 724 -40.17 -19.12 -29.16
N GLU A 725 -41.27 -19.78 -28.78
CA GLU A 725 -41.35 -20.84 -27.75
C GLU A 725 -40.51 -22.13 -27.98
N ASP A 726 -39.65 -22.20 -29.00
CA ASP A 726 -38.72 -23.32 -29.21
C ASP A 726 -37.43 -22.88 -29.96
N PRO A 727 -36.42 -22.32 -29.26
CA PRO A 727 -35.10 -22.12 -29.84
C PRO A 727 -34.31 -23.43 -29.87
N ALA A 728 -33.96 -23.89 -31.07
CA ALA A 728 -33.13 -25.06 -31.30
C ALA A 728 -31.77 -24.96 -30.53
N PRO A 729 -31.18 -26.09 -30.09
CA PRO A 729 -30.13 -26.13 -29.06
C PRO A 729 -28.72 -25.65 -29.48
N GLU A 730 -28.61 -24.73 -30.44
CA GLU A 730 -27.33 -24.16 -30.93
C GLU A 730 -27.10 -22.69 -30.52
N VAL A 731 -28.03 -22.05 -29.79
CA VAL A 731 -27.86 -20.67 -29.28
C VAL A 731 -27.45 -20.67 -27.79
N LEU A 732 -26.27 -21.22 -27.49
CA LEU A 732 -25.61 -21.10 -26.18
C LEU A 732 -24.12 -20.75 -26.36
N PRO A 733 -23.60 -19.68 -25.72
CA PRO A 733 -22.17 -19.40 -25.71
C PRO A 733 -21.38 -20.54 -25.03
N PRO A 734 -20.10 -20.78 -25.40
CA PRO A 734 -19.32 -21.91 -24.88
C PRO A 734 -19.10 -21.98 -23.36
N ALA A 735 -19.42 -20.92 -22.62
CA ALA A 735 -19.16 -20.80 -21.19
C ALA A 735 -20.08 -21.66 -20.27
N LEU A 736 -21.18 -22.23 -20.80
CA LEU A 736 -22.15 -23.00 -20.01
C LEU A 736 -22.42 -24.41 -20.57
N ARG A 737 -21.40 -25.28 -20.50
CA ARG A 737 -21.56 -26.74 -20.52
C ARG A 737 -21.14 -27.37 -19.19
N LEU A 738 -21.99 -27.24 -18.17
CA LEU A 738 -21.90 -28.08 -16.96
C LEU A 738 -22.41 -29.49 -17.27
N VAL A 739 -21.54 -30.35 -17.81
CA VAL A 739 -21.80 -31.78 -17.93
C VAL A 739 -21.31 -32.47 -16.66
N HIS A 740 -22.26 -32.81 -15.79
CA HIS A 740 -22.02 -33.59 -14.59
C HIS A 740 -21.86 -35.09 -14.98
N VAL A 741 -20.63 -35.60 -15.04
CA VAL A 741 -20.34 -37.04 -15.21
C VAL A 741 -19.50 -37.52 -14.04
N ARG A 742 -19.96 -38.62 -13.44
CA ARG A 742 -19.43 -39.28 -12.23
C ARG A 742 -18.01 -39.81 -12.45
N SER A 743 -17.23 -39.82 -11.37
CA SER A 743 -16.04 -40.68 -11.25
C SER A 743 -16.09 -41.49 -9.94
N ASP A 744 -16.62 -42.71 -10.05
CA ASP A 744 -16.42 -43.75 -9.05
C ASP A 744 -15.27 -44.68 -9.52
N ALA A 745 -14.38 -45.01 -8.58
CA ALA A 745 -13.46 -46.16 -8.60
C ALA A 745 -12.19 -46.13 -9.52
N PRO A 746 -11.14 -46.93 -9.19
CA PRO A 746 -9.74 -46.64 -9.58
C PRO A 746 -9.05 -47.76 -10.41
N TYR A 747 -7.77 -47.59 -10.82
CA TYR A 747 -6.63 -48.53 -10.60
C TYR A 747 -5.32 -48.23 -11.39
N SER A 748 -4.18 -48.41 -10.70
CA SER A 748 -2.82 -48.86 -11.09
C SER A 748 -2.11 -48.50 -12.43
N ILE A 749 -0.93 -47.88 -12.28
CA ILE A 749 0.43 -48.35 -12.70
C ILE A 749 0.54 -49.25 -13.97
N ARG A 750 1.31 -48.79 -14.98
CA ARG A 750 2.31 -49.61 -15.72
C ARG A 750 3.35 -48.77 -16.49
N ASN A 751 4.51 -49.40 -16.74
CA ASN A 751 5.75 -48.83 -17.29
C ASN A 751 5.68 -48.53 -18.81
N PRO A 752 6.60 -47.74 -19.40
CA PRO A 752 6.56 -47.33 -20.81
C PRO A 752 7.22 -48.34 -21.75
N ALA A 753 6.68 -48.47 -22.97
CA ALA A 753 7.37 -49.06 -24.12
C ALA A 753 6.71 -48.66 -25.46
N ALA A 754 7.51 -48.67 -26.52
CA ALA A 754 7.19 -48.58 -27.96
C ALA A 754 7.25 -47.19 -28.65
N LEU A 755 8.43 -46.90 -29.21
CA LEU A 755 8.62 -46.07 -30.40
C LEU A 755 8.07 -46.79 -31.66
N PRO A 756 7.64 -46.02 -32.68
CA PRO A 756 7.87 -46.39 -34.08
C PRO A 756 8.44 -45.18 -34.89
N PRO A 757 8.85 -45.30 -36.17
CA PRO A 757 10.27 -45.47 -36.47
C PRO A 757 10.90 -44.37 -37.34
N ILE A 758 12.23 -44.38 -37.41
CA ILE A 758 13.06 -43.53 -38.28
C ILE A 758 13.16 -44.15 -39.69
N PRO A 759 13.10 -43.37 -40.78
CA PRO A 759 13.55 -43.80 -42.11
C PRO A 759 15.07 -43.65 -42.28
N GLU A 760 15.73 -44.67 -42.81
CA GLU A 760 17.20 -44.79 -42.87
C GLU A 760 17.88 -44.04 -44.04
N GLU A 761 19.14 -43.67 -43.75
CA GLU A 761 20.31 -43.56 -44.64
C GLU A 761 20.25 -42.83 -46.00
N LYS A 762 21.15 -41.84 -46.12
CA LYS A 762 22.26 -41.91 -47.09
C LYS A 762 23.54 -41.32 -46.50
N ALA A 763 24.57 -42.14 -46.37
CA ALA A 763 25.93 -41.69 -46.12
C ALA A 763 26.62 -41.29 -47.44
N LEU A 764 27.58 -40.36 -47.37
CA LEU A 764 28.88 -40.42 -48.07
C LEU A 764 29.80 -39.26 -47.63
N ASP A 765 31.08 -39.61 -47.50
CA ASP A 765 32.31 -38.79 -47.54
C ASP A 765 32.59 -37.69 -46.48
N ALA A 766 33.53 -38.03 -45.59
CA ALA A 766 34.48 -37.08 -44.99
C ALA A 766 35.67 -36.86 -45.95
N PRO A 767 36.53 -35.86 -45.70
CA PRO A 767 37.79 -36.22 -45.04
C PRO A 767 38.34 -35.21 -43.99
N GLU A 768 39.10 -35.78 -43.06
CA GLU A 768 40.30 -35.28 -42.37
C GLU A 768 40.45 -33.77 -42.04
N GLU A 769 40.66 -33.46 -40.75
CA GLU A 769 42.04 -33.14 -40.30
C GLU A 769 42.29 -33.41 -38.80
N LEU A 770 43.58 -33.48 -38.42
CA LEU A 770 44.06 -34.15 -37.21
C LEU A 770 44.22 -33.25 -35.96
N SER A 771 43.90 -33.86 -34.81
CA SER A 771 44.54 -33.74 -33.48
C SER A 771 45.39 -32.50 -33.13
N HIS A 772 45.01 -31.81 -32.05
CA HIS A 772 45.95 -30.96 -31.29
C HIS A 772 45.81 -30.98 -29.75
N GLU A 773 45.26 -32.05 -29.17
CA GLU A 773 45.13 -32.22 -27.71
C GLU A 773 46.39 -32.77 -26.99
N LYS A 774 47.56 -32.71 -27.64
CA LYS A 774 48.82 -33.25 -27.09
C LYS A 774 49.99 -32.26 -27.02
N GLN A 775 49.75 -30.95 -27.17
CA GLN A 775 50.83 -29.96 -27.25
C GLN A 775 50.71 -28.74 -26.31
N ILE A 776 49.94 -28.84 -25.22
CA ILE A 776 50.02 -27.91 -24.08
C ILE A 776 50.25 -28.67 -22.76
N ARG A 777 51.26 -29.56 -22.77
CA ARG A 777 51.80 -30.23 -21.57
C ARG A 777 53.34 -30.29 -21.56
N ALA A 778 53.97 -29.26 -22.13
CA ALA A 778 55.42 -29.08 -22.10
C ALA A 778 55.79 -27.59 -22.28
N ASN A 779 55.47 -26.73 -21.29
CA ASN A 779 56.10 -25.42 -21.05
C ASN A 779 55.54 -24.73 -19.79
N ARG A 780 55.87 -25.25 -18.60
CA ARG A 780 55.88 -24.52 -17.31
C ARG A 780 56.54 -25.37 -16.22
N ALA A 781 57.85 -25.57 -16.37
CA ALA A 781 58.72 -26.11 -15.34
C ALA A 781 60.14 -25.55 -15.56
N ASN A 782 60.42 -24.38 -14.95
CA ASN A 782 61.75 -23.93 -14.49
C ASN A 782 61.70 -22.47 -14.00
N SER A 783 61.19 -22.29 -12.78
CA SER A 783 61.61 -21.23 -11.84
C SER A 783 60.91 -21.47 -10.50
N ILE A 784 61.60 -22.14 -9.58
CA ILE A 784 61.20 -22.23 -8.16
C ILE A 784 62.31 -21.57 -7.36
N GLU A 785 61.94 -20.63 -6.49
CA GLU A 785 62.59 -20.35 -5.21
C GLU A 785 61.59 -19.53 -4.36
N GLY A 786 61.25 -19.96 -3.14
CA GLY A 786 60.29 -19.26 -2.26
C GLY A 786 59.21 -20.13 -1.57
N ASP A 787 59.66 -21.04 -0.70
CA ASP A 787 59.07 -21.55 0.56
C ASP A 787 57.55 -21.70 0.85
N GLU A 788 57.25 -22.92 1.32
CA GLU A 788 56.20 -23.36 2.28
C GLU A 788 54.69 -23.48 1.90
N PRO A 789 53.93 -24.41 2.54
CA PRO A 789 52.95 -25.22 1.82
C PRO A 789 51.47 -24.91 2.08
N LEU A 790 50.64 -25.08 1.03
CA LEU A 790 49.18 -25.03 1.09
C LEU A 790 48.54 -26.41 1.33
N ASN A 791 47.59 -26.47 2.27
CA ASN A 791 46.94 -27.69 2.73
C ASN A 791 45.61 -27.94 1.99
N HIS A 792 45.63 -28.21 0.67
CA HIS A 792 44.43 -28.47 -0.14
C HIS A 792 44.18 -29.99 -0.38
N HIS A 793 43.70 -30.69 0.65
CA HIS A 793 43.06 -32.00 0.48
C HIS A 793 41.80 -32.23 1.35
N TYR A 794 41.26 -31.19 1.99
CA TYR A 794 40.05 -31.29 2.83
C TYR A 794 38.75 -30.77 2.19
N GLU A 795 38.82 -29.96 1.13
CA GLU A 795 37.64 -29.24 0.62
C GLU A 795 36.78 -30.06 -0.38
N SER A 796 37.37 -31.00 -1.13
CA SER A 796 36.63 -31.83 -2.09
C SER A 796 35.65 -32.80 -1.42
N ASP A 797 36.05 -33.38 -0.27
CA ASP A 797 35.20 -34.31 0.49
C ASP A 797 34.08 -33.58 1.24
N ALA A 798 34.30 -32.33 1.65
CA ALA A 798 33.28 -31.49 2.26
C ALA A 798 32.15 -31.18 1.26
N ALA A 799 32.50 -30.73 0.05
CA ALA A 799 31.53 -30.45 -1.01
C ALA A 799 30.70 -31.69 -1.41
N LEU A 800 31.35 -32.86 -1.55
CA LEU A 800 30.67 -34.12 -1.84
C LEU A 800 29.75 -34.60 -0.70
N ARG A 801 30.08 -34.27 0.56
CA ARG A 801 29.19 -34.48 1.71
C ARG A 801 27.98 -33.55 1.66
N GLU A 802 28.19 -32.27 1.34
CA GLU A 802 27.12 -31.27 1.31
C GLU A 802 26.08 -31.59 0.22
N SER A 803 26.52 -31.97 -1.00
CA SER A 803 25.58 -32.41 -2.06
C SER A 803 24.81 -33.68 -1.68
N ARG A 804 25.43 -34.65 -1.00
CA ARG A 804 24.72 -35.85 -0.49
C ARG A 804 23.71 -35.50 0.60
N ASN A 805 24.04 -34.55 1.48
CA ASN A 805 23.13 -34.04 2.51
C ASN A 805 21.95 -33.27 1.89
N GLN A 806 22.16 -32.51 0.81
CA GLN A 806 21.09 -31.84 0.08
C GLN A 806 20.12 -32.83 -0.57
N ILE A 807 20.62 -33.87 -1.25
CA ILE A 807 19.77 -34.92 -1.86
C ILE A 807 18.92 -35.60 -0.76
N ALA A 808 19.53 -35.98 0.36
CA ALA A 808 18.81 -36.60 1.47
C ALA A 808 17.72 -35.69 2.09
N ARG A 809 17.92 -34.36 2.11
CA ARG A 809 16.90 -33.39 2.54
C ARG A 809 15.74 -33.28 1.54
N VAL A 810 16.01 -33.38 0.24
CA VAL A 810 14.97 -33.38 -0.80
C VAL A 810 14.11 -34.64 -0.70
N ASP A 811 14.73 -35.82 -0.53
CA ASP A 811 14.01 -37.08 -0.35
C ASP A 811 13.13 -37.05 0.92
N GLN A 812 13.68 -36.59 2.05
CA GLN A 812 12.93 -36.43 3.30
C GLN A 812 11.76 -35.42 3.19
N THR A 813 11.88 -34.43 2.30
CA THR A 813 10.79 -33.47 2.03
C THR A 813 9.71 -34.09 1.15
N ASN A 814 10.10 -34.87 0.13
CA ASN A 814 9.18 -35.61 -0.73
C ASN A 814 8.35 -36.64 0.06
N ASP A 815 8.96 -37.32 1.06
CA ASP A 815 8.23 -38.27 1.89
C ASP A 815 7.23 -37.60 2.83
N LYS A 816 7.56 -36.45 3.42
CA LYS A 816 6.59 -35.64 4.19
C LYS A 816 5.41 -35.15 3.35
N ILE A 817 5.64 -34.81 2.08
CA ILE A 817 4.57 -34.42 1.14
C ILE A 817 3.64 -35.62 0.89
N LYS A 818 4.17 -36.84 0.74
CA LYS A 818 3.35 -38.07 0.60
C LYS A 818 2.51 -38.34 1.86
N GLU A 819 3.10 -38.20 3.05
CA GLU A 819 2.37 -38.34 4.32
C GLU A 819 1.22 -37.31 4.44
N TYR A 820 1.48 -36.05 4.06
CA TYR A 820 0.47 -34.99 4.08
C TYR A 820 -0.68 -35.23 3.09
N ILE A 821 -0.38 -35.72 1.88
CA ILE A 821 -1.40 -36.11 0.89
C ILE A 821 -2.25 -37.28 1.41
N ALA A 822 -1.63 -38.27 2.07
CA ALA A 822 -2.35 -39.40 2.65
C ALA A 822 -3.30 -38.98 3.80
N ASP A 823 -2.85 -38.07 4.68
CA ASP A 823 -3.67 -37.49 5.75
C ASP A 823 -4.86 -36.68 5.19
N LEU A 824 -4.64 -35.89 4.12
CA LEU A 824 -5.73 -35.20 3.42
C LEU A 824 -6.75 -36.15 2.78
N SER A 825 -6.30 -37.25 2.16
CA SER A 825 -7.20 -38.26 1.61
C SER A 825 -8.05 -38.93 2.69
N LEU A 826 -7.44 -39.30 3.83
CA LEU A 826 -8.16 -39.85 4.98
C LEU A 826 -9.21 -38.89 5.55
N LYS A 827 -8.87 -37.61 5.69
CA LYS A 827 -9.81 -36.56 6.14
C LYS A 827 -10.96 -36.35 5.15
N PHE A 828 -10.68 -36.44 3.85
CA PHE A 828 -11.71 -36.30 2.81
C PHE A 828 -12.65 -37.52 2.75
N GLU A 829 -12.16 -38.73 3.00
CA GLU A 829 -12.99 -39.93 3.14
C GLU A 829 -13.84 -39.89 4.42
N ALA A 830 -13.30 -39.41 5.55
CA ALA A 830 -14.07 -39.18 6.77
C ALA A 830 -15.18 -38.14 6.55
N PHE A 831 -14.88 -37.02 5.89
CA PHE A 831 -15.86 -35.99 5.54
C PHE A 831 -16.99 -36.53 4.63
N ARG A 832 -16.66 -37.40 3.67
CA ARG A 832 -17.67 -38.12 2.86
C ARG A 832 -18.56 -39.07 3.67
N ALA A 833 -18.06 -39.65 4.75
CA ALA A 833 -18.80 -40.62 5.56
C ALA A 833 -19.84 -39.97 6.50
N GLU A 834 -19.64 -38.71 6.89
CA GLU A 834 -20.49 -38.00 7.84
C GLU A 834 -21.68 -37.26 7.19
N GLN A 835 -21.58 -36.90 5.91
CA GLN A 835 -22.60 -36.12 5.19
C GLN A 835 -23.71 -37.02 4.61
N LYS A 836 -24.84 -37.14 5.33
CA LYS A 836 -26.12 -37.66 4.79
C LYS A 836 -27.14 -36.52 4.61
N TRP A 837 -27.78 -36.53 3.44
CA TRP A 837 -28.93 -35.70 2.98
C TRP A 837 -28.67 -34.24 2.59
N PRO A 838 -29.46 -33.69 1.64
CA PRO A 838 -30.12 -34.31 0.47
C PRO A 838 -29.40 -34.04 -0.87
#